data_AF-A0AAU9V075-F1
#
_entry.id   AF-A0AAU9V075-F1
#
_cell.length_a   1.000
_cell.length_b   1.000
_cell.length_c   1.000
_cell.angle_alpha   90.00
_cell.angle_beta   90.00
_cell.angle_gamma   90.00
#
_symmetry.space_group_name_H-M   'P 1'
#
loop_
_entity.id
_entity.type
_entity.pdbx_description
1 polymer ?
#
loop_
_entity_poly.entity_id
_entity_poly.type
_entity_poly.pdbx_seq_one_letter_code
_entity_poly.pdbx_strand_id
1 'polypeptide(L)'
;MPRKLTTEELLHILEESDLELSNNDTDSNGTNSDVQDEPYFDDSDGGMQEPSIFADDNVDDPDYDPGDISHSNIISEAFYGHGKDSPEGSSDTVTNSPQPGTSRILQENRARRWTAGEILRLSPQEINKIDEENGCKQEILPLSRYPYNVSTILHIQGDQSVVSIYRQILTDEVLDLMISQTNLYATQMKQNGNMAMHSRMNRWTNVTQGEMLKFIGLYMLMGIVKFPTLESHWKRDAIYYHPIFHNVNMSYNRFTSILRCWHFVDNEASRDPQERLYKIKPLLDLVINNWKSLHTPGECVVIDESMMPFRGRISFRQYNPSKAHKYGLKIYKLCTEEGFIWNYVIYIGSDPEIADLDKPGSVVVQLCDGLLDAGRVVVCDNFYNSVGLAKYLLQRKTDLCGTIRVNRVDLPWAIKIKKMGPKKGELVARQKGKVTVMKWRDKRDVAVISTCHDASMQMSSGYRPILKPKAVLFYNDRKKGIDLSDQLSSYYDPKRKTLAWYKKIALDVLICASVTNATLLYDKIHPTANRKSRKTILQAQQEIIREFLQLDSSSHTSANTLTNSPRPSTSSITSQHFLTKIQRKEDNKIIRKRCKGCYEDLRKDGTSWEIAAKQVKRVDTECLDCKKSFCLPCFKNKHN
;
A
#
# COMPACT_ATOMS: atom_id res chain seq x y z
N MET A 1 11.04 43.63 35.19
CA MET A 1 11.77 42.37 34.93
C MET A 1 11.85 41.61 36.25
N PRO A 2 11.27 40.41 36.36
CA PRO A 2 11.46 39.60 37.55
C PRO A 2 12.84 38.94 37.51
N ARG A 3 13.53 38.96 38.65
CA ARG A 3 14.89 38.42 38.84
C ARG A 3 14.84 36.90 38.87
N LYS A 4 15.76 36.25 38.13
CA LYS A 4 15.96 34.79 38.21
C LYS A 4 16.63 34.43 39.53
N LEU A 5 16.05 33.49 40.26
CA LEU A 5 16.62 32.91 41.47
C LEU A 5 17.87 32.08 41.12
N THR A 6 18.80 32.07 42.05
CA THR A 6 20.07 31.33 41.95
C THR A 6 19.87 29.86 42.32
N THR A 7 20.80 29.00 41.88
CA THR A 7 20.73 27.55 42.08
C THR A 7 20.75 27.15 43.57
N GLU A 8 21.33 27.98 44.44
CA GLU A 8 21.32 27.79 45.89
C GLU A 8 19.97 28.16 46.53
N GLU A 9 19.26 29.15 45.98
CA GLU A 9 17.89 29.49 46.39
C GLU A 9 16.87 28.42 45.96
N LEU A 10 17.15 27.67 44.88
CA LEU A 10 16.32 26.55 44.45
C LEU A 10 16.54 25.28 45.30
N LEU A 11 17.73 25.10 45.86
CA LEU A 11 18.03 23.96 46.74
C LEU A 11 17.38 24.09 48.12
N HIS A 12 17.27 25.32 48.65
CA HIS A 12 16.59 25.57 49.92
C HIS A 12 15.06 25.42 49.85
N ILE A 13 14.48 25.48 48.64
CA ILE A 13 13.03 25.26 48.40
C ILE A 13 12.69 23.77 48.30
N LEU A 14 13.69 22.91 48.02
CA LEU A 14 13.51 21.47 47.88
C LEU A 14 13.74 20.69 49.19
N GLU A 15 14.25 21.34 50.24
CA GLU A 15 14.48 20.71 51.55
C GLU A 15 13.35 20.93 52.58
N GLU A 16 12.29 21.69 52.25
CA GLU A 16 11.18 21.98 53.17
C GLU A 16 9.83 21.28 52.85
N SER A 17 9.78 20.34 51.90
CA SER A 17 8.51 19.70 51.49
C SER A 17 8.41 18.20 51.72
N ASP A 18 8.95 17.70 52.83
CA ASP A 18 8.63 16.37 53.37
C ASP A 18 8.20 16.53 54.83
N LEU A 19 6.89 16.49 55.11
CA LEU A 19 6.28 16.09 56.41
C LEU A 19 4.72 16.07 56.34
N GLU A 20 4.18 14.89 56.67
CA GLU A 20 2.87 14.57 57.32
C GLU A 20 1.51 14.50 56.56
N LEU A 21 1.14 13.25 56.22
CA LEU A 21 -0.06 12.46 56.58
C LEU A 21 -1.41 13.11 57.04
N SER A 22 -2.49 12.63 56.40
CA SER A 22 -3.71 11.97 56.96
C SER A 22 -5.12 12.60 56.77
N ASN A 23 -6.02 11.74 56.25
CA ASN A 23 -7.46 11.50 56.54
C ASN A 23 -8.48 12.65 56.61
N ASN A 24 -9.51 12.64 55.74
CA ASN A 24 -10.88 12.17 56.07
C ASN A 24 -11.94 12.47 54.97
N ASP A 25 -13.03 11.71 55.08
CA ASP A 25 -14.20 11.51 54.20
C ASP A 25 -15.19 12.69 54.01
N THR A 26 -16.09 12.45 53.03
CA THR A 26 -17.54 12.79 52.95
C THR A 26 -18.06 13.92 52.03
N ASP A 27 -18.89 13.46 51.09
CA ASP A 27 -20.24 13.89 50.69
C ASP A 27 -20.56 15.18 49.90
N SER A 28 -21.04 14.91 48.67
CA SER A 28 -22.35 15.30 48.12
C SER A 28 -22.57 16.61 47.33
N ASN A 29 -23.21 16.39 46.17
CA ASN A 29 -24.18 17.21 45.42
C ASN A 29 -23.79 18.56 44.78
N GLY A 30 -24.08 18.63 43.46
CA GLY A 30 -24.97 19.69 42.96
C GLY A 30 -24.47 20.61 41.84
N THR A 31 -24.75 20.21 40.60
CA THR A 31 -25.25 21.03 39.47
C THR A 31 -24.50 22.29 38.95
N ASN A 32 -24.24 22.22 37.63
CA ASN A 32 -24.58 23.18 36.56
C ASN A 32 -23.49 24.06 35.89
N SER A 33 -23.71 24.16 34.56
CA SER A 33 -23.28 25.15 33.55
C SER A 33 -21.85 25.15 32.97
N ASP A 34 -21.82 24.80 31.68
CA ASP A 34 -21.10 25.42 30.55
C ASP A 34 -20.04 26.50 30.83
N VAL A 35 -18.84 26.31 30.27
CA VAL A 35 -18.16 27.16 29.26
C VAL A 35 -16.66 26.80 29.22
N GLN A 36 -16.16 26.61 27.99
CA GLN A 36 -14.80 26.78 27.45
C GLN A 36 -13.62 26.89 28.43
N ASP A 37 -12.62 26.01 28.27
CA ASP A 37 -11.27 26.39 27.81
C ASP A 37 -10.32 25.17 27.78
N GLU A 38 -9.55 25.06 26.69
CA GLU A 38 -8.40 24.17 26.61
C GLU A 38 -7.31 24.58 27.60
N PRO A 39 -6.54 23.62 28.14
CA PRO A 39 -5.16 23.91 28.52
C PRO A 39 -4.19 23.09 27.67
N TYR A 40 -3.33 23.85 26.99
CA TYR A 40 -1.90 23.58 26.83
C TYR A 40 -1.35 22.73 27.98
N PHE A 41 -0.65 21.64 27.68
CA PHE A 41 0.28 21.04 28.62
C PHE A 41 1.67 20.90 28.00
N ASP A 42 2.59 21.47 28.76
CA ASP A 42 4.03 21.61 28.59
C ASP A 42 4.76 20.27 28.66
N ASP A 43 5.83 20.17 27.89
CA ASP A 43 6.71 19.02 27.79
C ASP A 43 7.61 18.95 29.03
N SER A 44 7.50 17.88 29.81
CA SER A 44 8.58 17.47 30.71
C SER A 44 8.80 15.97 30.65
N ASP A 45 10.05 15.67 30.31
CA ASP A 45 10.68 14.37 30.09
C ASP A 45 10.66 13.55 31.38
N GLY A 46 9.93 12.44 31.36
CA GLY A 46 9.82 11.48 32.46
C GLY A 46 9.93 10.07 31.92
N GLY A 47 11.03 9.39 32.24
CA GLY A 47 11.31 8.02 31.82
C GLY A 47 10.16 7.08 32.13
N MET A 48 9.50 6.57 31.09
CA MET A 48 8.40 5.63 31.24
C MET A 48 8.93 4.20 31.37
N GLN A 49 8.91 3.70 32.61
CA GLN A 49 8.56 2.30 32.87
C GLN A 49 7.15 2.05 32.34
N GLU A 50 6.97 0.91 31.67
CA GLU A 50 5.69 0.51 31.07
C GLU A 50 4.58 0.41 32.14
N PRO A 51 3.41 1.06 31.96
CA PRO A 51 2.21 0.61 32.61
C PRO A 51 1.72 -0.65 31.89
N SER A 52 1.49 -1.71 32.65
CA SER A 52 0.90 -2.96 32.17
C SER A 52 -0.47 -2.70 31.51
N ILE A 53 -0.52 -2.69 30.18
CA ILE A 53 -1.78 -2.78 29.45
C ILE A 53 -2.17 -4.25 29.39
N PHE A 54 -2.74 -4.74 30.49
CA PHE A 54 -3.69 -5.85 30.46
C PHE A 54 -5.07 -5.26 30.23
N ALA A 55 -5.45 -5.13 28.97
CA ALA A 55 -6.85 -5.01 28.57
C ALA A 55 -7.04 -5.91 27.35
N ASP A 56 -8.06 -6.76 27.40
CA ASP A 56 -8.51 -7.60 26.30
C ASP A 56 -8.55 -6.81 24.99
N ASP A 57 -7.93 -7.33 23.93
CA ASP A 57 -8.00 -6.79 22.55
C ASP A 57 -9.40 -6.94 21.91
N ASN A 58 -10.44 -7.15 22.71
CA ASN A 58 -11.84 -7.26 22.30
C ASN A 58 -12.68 -6.23 23.06
N VAL A 59 -12.74 -5.01 22.52
CA VAL A 59 -13.90 -4.14 22.76
C VAL A 59 -14.63 -4.03 21.43
N ASP A 60 -15.71 -4.79 21.33
CA ASP A 60 -16.71 -4.67 20.27
C ASP A 60 -17.39 -3.31 20.43
N ASP A 61 -17.40 -2.54 19.34
CA ASP A 61 -18.17 -1.31 19.20
C ASP A 61 -19.37 -1.62 18.27
N PRO A 62 -20.62 -1.46 18.73
CA PRO A 62 -21.82 -1.75 17.95
C PRO A 62 -22.09 -0.77 16.81
N ASP A 63 -21.32 0.32 16.67
CA ASP A 63 -21.45 1.28 15.57
C ASP A 63 -20.70 0.83 14.30
N TYR A 64 -21.03 -0.38 13.84
CA TYR A 64 -20.71 -0.90 12.53
C TYR A 64 -21.56 -0.17 11.47
N ASP A 65 -20.93 0.73 10.69
CA ASP A 65 -21.49 1.25 9.45
C ASP A 65 -20.92 0.47 8.24
N PRO A 66 -21.69 -0.45 7.62
CA PRO A 66 -21.33 -1.11 6.37
C PRO A 66 -21.63 -0.19 5.18
N GLY A 67 -20.95 0.95 5.13
CA GLY A 67 -21.36 2.07 4.30
C GLY A 67 -20.27 2.68 3.43
N ASP A 68 -19.27 1.94 2.97
CA ASP A 68 -18.44 2.42 1.83
C ASP A 68 -17.66 1.30 1.13
N ILE A 69 -18.39 0.41 0.47
CA ILE A 69 -17.86 -0.37 -0.67
C ILE A 69 -18.55 0.18 -1.92
N SER A 70 -18.11 1.35 -2.39
CA SER A 70 -18.40 1.77 -3.76
C SER A 70 -17.29 1.26 -4.69
N HIS A 71 -17.49 0.04 -5.19
CA HIS A 71 -16.85 -0.42 -6.41
C HIS A 71 -17.43 0.37 -7.59
N SER A 72 -16.76 1.46 -8.01
CA SER A 72 -16.98 2.08 -9.31
C SER A 72 -15.68 2.67 -9.88
N ASN A 73 -14.77 1.79 -10.29
CA ASN A 73 -13.64 2.17 -11.13
C ASN A 73 -14.11 2.30 -12.59
N ILE A 74 -14.57 3.48 -12.96
CA ILE A 74 -14.62 3.92 -14.37
C ILE A 74 -13.42 4.83 -14.61
N ILE A 75 -12.58 4.44 -15.56
CA ILE A 75 -11.50 5.25 -16.13
C ILE A 75 -12.13 6.46 -16.83
N SER A 76 -11.97 7.66 -16.28
CA SER A 76 -11.98 8.90 -17.06
C SER A 76 -11.18 10.03 -16.38
N GLU A 77 -10.13 10.43 -17.10
CA GLU A 77 -9.46 11.73 -17.22
C GLU A 77 -9.46 12.77 -16.06
N ALA A 78 -8.22 13.13 -15.70
CA ALA A 78 -7.76 14.45 -15.26
C ALA A 78 -8.22 14.99 -13.88
N PHE A 79 -7.44 14.70 -12.84
CA PHE A 79 -7.45 15.52 -11.62
C PHE A 79 -6.29 16.50 -11.61
N TYR A 80 -6.67 17.77 -11.71
CA TYR A 80 -5.86 18.96 -11.64
C TYR A 80 -5.41 19.22 -10.20
N GLY A 81 -4.14 19.58 -10.02
CA GLY A 81 -3.63 20.10 -8.76
C GLY A 81 -4.45 21.30 -8.27
N HIS A 82 -5.08 21.13 -7.10
CA HIS A 82 -5.79 22.20 -6.41
C HIS A 82 -4.80 23.02 -5.60
N GLY A 83 -4.40 24.17 -6.13
CA GLY A 83 -3.93 25.29 -5.32
C GLY A 83 -5.14 26.07 -4.82
N LYS A 84 -5.30 26.17 -3.50
CA LYS A 84 -6.10 27.20 -2.85
C LYS A 84 -5.25 27.83 -1.77
N ASP A 85 -5.07 29.14 -1.90
CA ASP A 85 -4.50 30.05 -0.91
C ASP A 85 -5.44 30.20 0.29
N SER A 86 -4.89 30.33 1.51
CA SER A 86 -5.50 30.91 2.74
C SER A 86 -4.45 30.92 3.88
N PRO A 87 -4.54 31.79 4.92
CA PRO A 87 -3.61 32.90 5.11
C PRO A 87 -2.64 32.79 6.31
N GLU A 88 -1.73 33.77 6.31
CA GLU A 88 -0.76 34.28 7.30
C GLU A 88 -0.73 33.74 8.75
N GLY A 89 0.51 33.59 9.26
CA GLY A 89 0.82 33.43 10.68
C GLY A 89 2.31 33.50 10.98
N SER A 90 2.68 34.52 11.76
CA SER A 90 3.90 34.77 12.57
C SER A 90 5.28 34.90 11.88
N SER A 91 5.75 36.14 11.88
CA SER A 91 7.11 36.61 11.73
C SER A 91 7.98 36.26 12.95
N ASP A 92 9.13 35.63 12.73
CA ASP A 92 10.24 35.65 13.68
C ASP A 92 11.45 36.35 13.06
N THR A 93 11.73 37.54 13.57
CA THR A 93 12.93 38.33 13.33
C THR A 93 14.12 37.70 14.04
N VAL A 94 15.05 37.11 13.27
CA VAL A 94 16.38 36.74 13.77
C VAL A 94 17.38 37.81 13.32
N THR A 95 17.80 38.63 14.28
CA THR A 95 18.92 39.57 14.15
C THR A 95 20.24 38.80 14.27
N ASN A 96 20.99 38.68 13.17
CA ASN A 96 22.37 38.20 13.21
C ASN A 96 23.34 39.38 13.08
N SER A 97 24.07 39.67 14.16
CA SER A 97 25.28 40.49 14.15
C SER A 97 26.48 39.64 13.70
N PRO A 98 27.33 40.09 12.75
CA PRO A 98 28.51 39.34 12.35
C PRO A 98 29.75 39.76 13.16
N GLN A 99 30.49 38.78 13.70
CA GLN A 99 31.89 38.99 14.09
C GLN A 99 32.85 38.51 12.98
N PRO A 100 33.99 39.20 12.77
CA PRO A 100 34.83 39.03 11.58
C PRO A 100 36.04 38.12 11.86
N GLY A 101 36.40 37.28 10.89
CA GLY A 101 37.71 36.62 10.93
C GLY A 101 37.86 35.44 9.98
N THR A 102 38.17 35.75 8.71
CA THR A 102 39.17 35.12 7.82
C THR A 102 38.69 35.26 6.37
N SER A 103 39.07 36.37 5.75
CA SER A 103 39.04 36.56 4.30
C SER A 103 40.48 36.67 3.84
N ARG A 104 40.89 35.74 2.98
CA ARG A 104 41.53 36.09 1.71
C ARG A 104 41.72 34.82 0.88
N ILE A 105 41.08 34.88 -0.29
CA ILE A 105 41.22 34.09 -1.53
C ILE A 105 39.86 33.47 -1.91
N LEU A 106 39.43 33.79 -3.14
CA LEU A 106 38.11 33.58 -3.79
C LEU A 106 37.08 34.72 -3.63
N GLN A 107 37.45 35.91 -4.10
CA GLN A 107 36.46 36.86 -4.66
C GLN A 107 36.20 36.47 -6.12
N GLU A 108 35.19 35.64 -6.36
CA GLU A 108 34.59 35.49 -7.68
C GLU A 108 33.13 35.97 -7.63
N ASN A 109 32.87 37.07 -8.35
CA ASN A 109 31.59 37.57 -8.84
C ASN A 109 30.30 37.00 -8.21
N ARG A 110 29.91 37.45 -7.02
CA ARG A 110 28.52 37.27 -6.55
C ARG A 110 27.62 38.25 -7.31
N ALA A 111 26.87 37.72 -8.28
CA ALA A 111 25.81 38.45 -8.96
C ALA A 111 24.86 39.13 -7.94
N ARG A 112 24.46 40.38 -8.20
CA ARG A 112 23.48 41.12 -7.39
C ARG A 112 22.24 40.25 -7.19
N ARG A 113 21.84 40.02 -5.92
CA ARG A 113 20.65 39.24 -5.59
C ARG A 113 19.41 40.13 -5.67
N TRP A 114 18.63 39.97 -6.73
CA TRP A 114 17.38 40.71 -6.92
C TRP A 114 16.26 40.14 -6.03
N THR A 115 15.44 41.01 -5.45
CA THR A 115 14.23 40.62 -4.72
C THR A 115 13.04 40.46 -5.67
N ALA A 116 12.05 39.65 -5.29
CA ALA A 116 10.83 39.49 -6.09
C ALA A 116 10.09 40.83 -6.30
N GLY A 117 10.10 41.72 -5.30
CA GLY A 117 9.47 43.04 -5.36
C GLY A 117 10.11 43.98 -6.38
N GLU A 118 11.45 44.01 -6.45
CA GLU A 118 12.17 44.80 -7.46
C GLU A 118 11.87 44.29 -8.87
N ILE A 119 11.94 42.97 -9.05
CA ILE A 119 11.73 42.30 -10.33
C ILE A 119 10.30 42.52 -10.87
N LEU A 120 9.30 42.63 -10.00
CA LEU A 120 7.92 42.92 -10.40
C LEU A 120 7.76 44.28 -11.09
N ARG A 121 8.67 45.25 -10.85
CA ARG A 121 8.63 46.59 -11.47
C ARG A 121 9.32 46.66 -12.83
N LEU A 122 10.14 45.68 -13.17
CA LEU A 122 10.92 45.64 -14.42
C LEU A 122 10.06 45.31 -15.65
N SER A 123 10.48 45.73 -16.83
CA SER A 123 9.93 45.26 -18.10
C SER A 123 10.25 43.79 -18.37
N PRO A 124 9.50 43.10 -19.24
CA PRO A 124 9.84 41.74 -19.68
C PRO A 124 11.26 41.61 -20.26
N GLN A 125 11.73 42.62 -20.99
CA GLN A 125 13.08 42.67 -21.57
C GLN A 125 14.16 42.70 -20.49
N GLU A 126 13.98 43.52 -19.45
CA GLU A 126 14.92 43.59 -18.32
C GLU A 126 14.96 42.27 -17.53
N ILE A 127 13.82 41.62 -17.34
CA ILE A 127 13.76 40.31 -16.68
C ILE A 127 14.53 39.25 -17.48
N ASN A 128 14.34 39.23 -18.79
CA ASN A 128 15.06 38.32 -19.66
C ASN A 128 16.58 38.54 -19.59
N LYS A 129 17.01 39.81 -19.59
CA LYS A 129 18.41 40.18 -19.43
C LYS A 129 18.98 39.66 -18.10
N ILE A 130 18.24 39.79 -16.99
CA ILE A 130 18.65 39.26 -15.68
C ILE A 130 18.76 37.73 -15.71
N ASP A 131 17.80 37.03 -16.34
CA ASP A 131 17.88 35.58 -16.49
C ASP A 131 19.12 35.18 -17.31
N GLU A 132 19.42 35.88 -18.40
CA GLU A 132 20.60 35.66 -19.25
C GLU A 132 21.92 35.93 -18.52
N GLU A 133 22.00 37.02 -17.74
CA GLU A 133 23.13 37.33 -16.86
C GLU A 133 23.37 36.24 -15.81
N ASN A 134 22.30 35.57 -15.34
CA ASN A 134 22.37 34.40 -14.47
C ASN A 134 22.67 33.08 -15.21
N GLY A 135 22.90 33.14 -16.52
CA GLY A 135 23.22 32.01 -17.38
C GLY A 135 22.02 31.18 -17.86
N CYS A 136 20.80 31.69 -17.69
CA CYS A 136 19.57 31.05 -18.16
C CYS A 136 19.18 31.59 -19.55
N LYS A 137 19.41 30.79 -20.58
CA LYS A 137 19.15 31.15 -21.98
C LYS A 137 17.68 30.94 -22.36
N GLN A 138 17.19 31.78 -23.27
CA GLN A 138 15.85 31.64 -23.87
C GLN A 138 15.83 30.65 -25.02
N GLU A 139 16.89 30.64 -25.83
CA GLU A 139 17.10 29.60 -26.85
C GLU A 139 17.42 28.28 -26.15
N ILE A 140 16.56 27.28 -26.37
CA ILE A 140 16.67 25.98 -25.73
C ILE A 140 17.37 25.05 -26.70
N LEU A 141 18.58 24.63 -26.33
CA LEU A 141 19.35 23.68 -27.12
C LEU A 141 18.77 22.26 -26.92
N PRO A 142 18.77 21.43 -27.97
CA PRO A 142 18.45 20.02 -27.85
C PRO A 142 19.33 19.36 -26.79
N LEU A 143 18.71 18.55 -25.93
CA LEU A 143 19.42 17.83 -24.88
C LEU A 143 19.67 16.39 -25.30
N SER A 144 20.90 15.93 -25.11
CA SER A 144 21.24 14.52 -25.16
C SER A 144 21.19 13.91 -23.76
N ARG A 145 20.51 12.77 -23.67
CA ARG A 145 20.50 11.95 -22.46
C ARG A 145 21.86 11.31 -22.24
N TYR A 146 22.17 11.01 -20.99
CA TYR A 146 23.26 10.09 -20.72
C TYR A 146 22.90 8.71 -21.29
N PRO A 147 23.84 8.00 -21.95
CA PRO A 147 23.55 6.69 -22.49
C PRO A 147 23.20 5.75 -21.34
N TYR A 148 22.02 5.14 -21.41
CA TYR A 148 21.63 4.10 -20.48
C TYR A 148 22.47 2.85 -20.76
N ASN A 149 23.27 2.43 -19.78
CA ASN A 149 24.33 1.42 -19.97
C ASN A 149 24.14 0.16 -19.10
N VAL A 150 22.97 0.00 -18.48
CA VAL A 150 22.65 -1.16 -17.63
C VAL A 150 21.52 -1.94 -18.28
N SER A 151 21.62 -3.25 -18.35
CA SER A 151 20.49 -4.08 -18.78
C SER A 151 19.45 -4.17 -17.66
N THR A 152 18.17 -4.11 -18.01
CA THR A 152 17.10 -4.50 -17.10
C THR A 152 17.19 -6.00 -16.88
N ILE A 153 17.59 -6.44 -15.68
CA ILE A 153 17.83 -7.85 -15.36
C ILE A 153 16.84 -8.30 -14.28
N LEU A 154 16.28 -9.49 -14.48
CA LEU A 154 15.53 -10.22 -13.48
C LEU A 154 16.43 -11.32 -12.92
N HIS A 155 16.69 -11.29 -11.62
CA HIS A 155 17.56 -12.25 -10.94
C HIS A 155 16.72 -13.33 -10.25
N ILE A 156 15.92 -14.04 -11.06
CA ILE A 156 15.03 -15.09 -10.56
C ILE A 156 15.71 -16.44 -10.71
N GLN A 157 15.82 -17.16 -9.60
CA GLN A 157 16.43 -18.48 -9.55
C GLN A 157 15.36 -19.58 -9.56
N GLY A 158 15.67 -20.72 -10.18
CA GLY A 158 14.84 -21.93 -10.12
C GLY A 158 13.51 -21.81 -10.87
N ASP A 159 12.47 -22.38 -10.28
CA ASP A 159 11.11 -22.36 -10.83
C ASP A 159 10.59 -20.90 -10.96
N GLN A 160 9.88 -20.63 -12.06
CA GLN A 160 9.39 -19.29 -12.39
C GLN A 160 7.91 -19.12 -12.05
N SER A 161 7.30 -20.05 -11.30
CA SER A 161 5.98 -19.84 -10.73
C SER A 161 5.97 -18.62 -9.82
N VAL A 162 4.81 -17.98 -9.71
CA VAL A 162 4.64 -16.81 -8.83
C VAL A 162 4.93 -17.15 -7.37
N VAL A 163 4.70 -18.42 -6.96
CA VAL A 163 4.98 -18.86 -5.60
C VAL A 163 6.47 -18.97 -5.37
N SER A 164 7.23 -19.57 -6.30
CA SER A 164 8.70 -19.60 -6.24
C SER A 164 9.31 -18.20 -6.20
N ILE A 165 8.79 -17.27 -7.01
CA ILE A 165 9.23 -15.85 -6.97
C ILE A 165 8.92 -15.23 -5.61
N TYR A 166 7.71 -15.45 -5.08
CA TYR A 166 7.35 -14.95 -3.76
C TYR A 166 8.21 -15.56 -2.64
N ARG A 167 8.61 -16.84 -2.75
CA ARG A 167 9.55 -17.52 -1.83
C ARG A 167 10.97 -16.95 -1.88
N GLN A 168 11.37 -16.32 -2.98
CA GLN A 168 12.63 -15.56 -3.04
C GLN A 168 12.53 -14.19 -2.37
N ILE A 169 11.31 -13.68 -2.13
CA ILE A 169 11.08 -12.50 -1.28
C ILE A 169 10.94 -12.91 0.18
N LEU A 170 10.13 -13.94 0.45
CA LEU A 170 9.95 -14.56 1.76
C LEU A 170 10.96 -15.71 1.94
N THR A 171 12.23 -15.34 1.99
CA THR A 171 13.35 -16.29 2.16
C THR A 171 13.28 -16.99 3.51
N ASP A 172 14.05 -18.08 3.66
CA ASP A 172 14.15 -18.77 4.94
C ASP A 172 14.75 -17.86 6.03
N GLU A 173 15.65 -16.94 5.68
CA GLU A 173 16.14 -15.91 6.61
C GLU A 173 15.03 -15.01 7.16
N VAL A 174 14.09 -14.57 6.30
CA VAL A 174 12.94 -13.78 6.72
C VAL A 174 12.01 -14.60 7.64
N LEU A 175 11.79 -15.88 7.31
CA LEU A 175 11.00 -16.79 8.14
C LEU A 175 11.66 -17.02 9.50
N ASP A 176 12.95 -17.31 9.52
CA ASP A 176 13.73 -17.60 10.71
C ASP A 176 13.78 -16.38 11.64
N LEU A 177 13.90 -15.16 11.11
CA LEU A 177 13.73 -13.94 11.87
C LEU A 177 12.35 -13.91 12.54
N MET A 178 11.27 -14.08 11.77
CA MET A 178 9.92 -14.02 12.34
C MET A 178 9.68 -15.11 13.38
N ILE A 179 10.17 -16.33 13.15
CA ILE A 179 9.98 -17.47 14.03
C ILE A 179 10.78 -17.29 15.32
N SER A 180 12.08 -16.99 15.20
CA SER A 180 12.98 -16.85 16.34
C SER A 180 12.52 -15.72 17.26
N GLN A 181 12.22 -14.55 16.70
CA GLN A 181 11.80 -13.38 17.49
C GLN A 181 10.39 -13.52 18.07
N THR A 182 9.47 -14.19 17.38
CA THR A 182 8.14 -14.50 17.94
C THR A 182 8.23 -15.45 19.13
N ASN A 183 9.08 -16.48 19.04
CA ASN A 183 9.29 -17.44 20.13
C ASN A 183 10.05 -16.83 21.31
N LEU A 184 11.05 -15.98 21.04
CA LEU A 184 11.77 -15.25 22.06
C LEU A 184 10.83 -14.31 22.83
N TYR A 185 10.03 -13.52 22.12
CA TYR A 185 9.08 -12.61 22.75
C TYR A 185 8.05 -13.34 23.62
N ALA A 186 7.55 -14.50 23.16
CA ALA A 186 6.66 -15.32 23.97
C ALA A 186 7.34 -15.81 25.28
N THR A 187 8.65 -16.05 25.26
CA THR A 187 9.43 -16.45 26.45
C THR A 187 9.59 -15.27 27.40
N GLN A 188 9.96 -14.10 26.89
CA GLN A 188 10.09 -12.85 27.66
C GLN A 188 8.76 -12.48 28.34
N MET A 189 7.64 -12.61 27.63
CA MET A 189 6.31 -12.38 28.21
C MET A 189 5.97 -13.33 29.37
N LYS A 190 6.45 -14.57 29.32
CA LYS A 190 6.24 -15.54 30.41
C LYS A 190 7.11 -15.23 31.63
N GLN A 191 8.31 -14.70 31.41
CA GLN A 191 9.26 -14.37 32.47
C GLN A 191 8.88 -13.08 33.20
N ASN A 192 8.41 -12.07 32.46
CA ASN A 192 8.16 -10.72 33.00
C ASN A 192 6.75 -10.52 33.58
N GLY A 193 5.86 -11.51 33.50
CA GLY A 193 4.44 -11.34 33.83
C GLY A 193 3.90 -12.24 34.95
N ASN A 194 3.10 -11.67 35.85
CA ASN A 194 2.09 -12.41 36.62
C ASN A 194 0.99 -12.90 35.67
N MET A 195 1.26 -13.95 34.90
CA MET A 195 0.27 -14.51 33.98
C MET A 195 -0.89 -15.11 34.75
N ALA A 196 -2.11 -14.70 34.41
CA ALA A 196 -3.32 -15.34 34.93
C ALA A 196 -3.26 -16.86 34.69
N MET A 197 -3.74 -17.65 35.65
CA MET A 197 -3.72 -19.12 35.60
C MET A 197 -4.33 -19.68 34.30
N HIS A 198 -5.39 -19.05 33.80
CA HIS A 198 -6.10 -19.45 32.58
C HIS A 198 -5.59 -18.78 31.30
N SER A 199 -4.48 -18.04 31.37
CA SER A 199 -3.87 -17.39 30.22
C SER A 199 -3.56 -18.41 29.12
N ARG A 200 -3.89 -18.05 27.87
CA ARG A 200 -3.53 -18.85 26.69
C ARG A 200 -2.01 -19.01 26.56
N MET A 201 -1.24 -18.04 27.07
CA MET A 201 0.23 -18.08 27.07
C MET A 201 0.79 -19.24 27.89
N ASN A 202 0.08 -19.74 28.91
CA ASN A 202 0.50 -20.92 29.67
C ASN A 202 0.55 -22.19 28.80
N ARG A 203 -0.19 -22.21 27.68
CA ARG A 203 -0.22 -23.29 26.69
C ARG A 203 0.65 -23.00 25.46
N TRP A 204 1.49 -21.97 25.51
CA TRP A 204 2.36 -21.60 24.39
C TRP A 204 3.36 -22.70 24.07
N THR A 205 3.39 -23.08 22.80
CA THR A 205 4.44 -23.87 22.16
C THR A 205 5.16 -23.03 21.11
N ASN A 206 6.44 -23.32 20.89
CA ASN A 206 7.23 -22.62 19.88
C ASN A 206 6.59 -22.76 18.51
N VAL A 207 6.50 -21.65 17.79
CA VAL A 207 6.04 -21.57 16.40
C VAL A 207 7.06 -22.29 15.53
N THR A 208 6.57 -23.17 14.68
CA THR A 208 7.37 -23.85 13.66
C THR A 208 7.30 -23.11 12.32
N GLN A 209 8.20 -23.44 11.38
CA GLN A 209 8.14 -22.91 10.02
C GLN A 209 6.79 -23.19 9.34
N GLY A 210 6.26 -24.41 9.47
CA GLY A 210 4.95 -24.78 8.93
C GLY A 210 3.80 -23.98 9.55
N GLU A 211 3.84 -23.69 10.85
CA GLU A 211 2.85 -22.81 11.48
C GLU A 211 2.98 -21.36 11.01
N MET A 212 4.20 -20.83 10.84
CA MET A 212 4.40 -19.47 10.36
C MET A 212 3.90 -19.29 8.91
N LEU A 213 4.14 -20.26 8.03
CA LEU A 213 3.58 -20.26 6.67
C LEU A 213 2.05 -20.29 6.70
N LYS A 214 1.45 -21.16 7.53
CA LYS A 214 0.00 -21.21 7.70
C LYS A 214 -0.57 -19.89 8.22
N PHE A 215 0.11 -19.26 9.18
CA PHE A 215 -0.28 -17.97 9.73
C PHE A 215 -0.32 -16.87 8.65
N ILE A 216 0.72 -16.79 7.80
CA ILE A 216 0.76 -15.86 6.67
C ILE A 216 -0.30 -16.20 5.61
N GLY A 217 -0.45 -17.49 5.26
CA GLY A 217 -1.45 -17.96 4.30
C GLY A 217 -2.88 -17.68 4.75
N LEU A 218 -3.17 -17.79 6.05
CA LEU A 218 -4.47 -17.42 6.62
C LEU A 218 -4.71 -15.91 6.53
N TYR A 219 -3.70 -15.08 6.79
CA TYR A 219 -3.82 -13.64 6.57
C TYR A 219 -4.09 -13.31 5.09
N MET A 220 -3.38 -13.95 4.16
CA MET A 220 -3.66 -13.80 2.73
C MET A 220 -5.10 -14.20 2.40
N LEU A 221 -5.62 -15.30 2.98
CA LEU A 221 -7.00 -15.71 2.80
C LEU A 221 -7.99 -14.67 3.37
N MET A 222 -7.70 -14.08 4.53
CA MET A 222 -8.52 -12.99 5.10
C MET A 222 -8.54 -11.73 4.24
N GLY A 223 -7.53 -11.52 3.39
CA GLY A 223 -7.53 -10.45 2.38
C GLY A 223 -8.54 -10.68 1.26
N ILE A 224 -8.84 -11.96 0.94
CA ILE A 224 -9.83 -12.38 -0.06
C ILE A 224 -11.22 -12.51 0.56
N VAL A 225 -11.31 -13.19 1.71
CA VAL A 225 -12.56 -13.49 2.43
C VAL A 225 -12.58 -12.65 3.71
N LYS A 226 -13.26 -11.50 3.65
CA LYS A 226 -13.32 -10.55 4.76
C LYS A 226 -14.57 -10.76 5.59
N PHE A 227 -14.40 -11.24 6.82
CA PHE A 227 -15.46 -11.19 7.83
C PHE A 227 -15.26 -10.03 8.83
N PRO A 228 -16.35 -9.56 9.47
CA PRO A 228 -16.34 -8.36 10.31
C PRO A 228 -15.26 -8.41 11.41
N THR A 229 -15.26 -9.47 12.21
CA THR A 229 -14.27 -9.67 13.28
C THR A 229 -13.24 -10.72 12.89
N LEU A 230 -12.11 -10.74 13.59
CA LEU A 230 -11.10 -11.78 13.40
C LEU A 230 -11.67 -13.16 13.75
N GLU A 231 -12.38 -13.27 14.88
CA GLU A 231 -13.00 -14.50 15.35
C GLU A 231 -14.01 -15.08 14.37
N SER A 232 -14.76 -14.23 13.64
CA SER A 232 -15.76 -14.69 12.67
C SER A 232 -15.20 -15.69 11.65
N HIS A 233 -13.92 -15.63 11.29
CA HIS A 233 -13.29 -16.58 10.35
C HIS A 233 -13.27 -18.02 10.88
N TRP A 234 -13.34 -18.20 12.20
CA TRP A 234 -13.41 -19.51 12.85
C TRP A 234 -14.80 -19.86 13.40
N LYS A 235 -15.83 -19.05 13.12
CA LYS A 235 -17.21 -19.40 13.49
C LYS A 235 -17.73 -20.53 12.60
N ARG A 236 -18.57 -21.39 13.18
CA ARG A 236 -19.31 -22.44 12.45
C ARG A 236 -20.70 -22.01 12.00
N ASP A 237 -21.09 -20.78 12.33
CA ASP A 237 -22.31 -20.16 11.85
C ASP A 237 -22.31 -20.08 10.32
N ALA A 238 -23.45 -20.38 9.69
CA ALA A 238 -23.56 -20.48 8.24
C ALA A 238 -23.20 -19.17 7.50
N ILE A 239 -23.33 -18.01 8.15
CA ILE A 239 -22.97 -16.70 7.55
C ILE A 239 -21.45 -16.54 7.44
N TYR A 240 -20.69 -17.10 8.39
CA TYR A 240 -19.25 -16.92 8.50
C TYR A 240 -18.43 -18.18 8.20
N TYR A 241 -19.09 -19.33 8.04
CA TYR A 241 -18.41 -20.60 7.87
C TYR A 241 -17.62 -20.64 6.57
N HIS A 242 -16.31 -20.81 6.69
CA HIS A 242 -15.43 -21.02 5.57
C HIS A 242 -14.47 -22.19 5.85
N PRO A 243 -14.53 -23.29 5.07
CA PRO A 243 -13.95 -24.58 5.44
C PRO A 243 -12.43 -24.55 5.63
N ILE A 244 -11.73 -23.70 4.89
CA ILE A 244 -10.26 -23.62 4.98
C ILE A 244 -9.79 -23.23 6.39
N PHE A 245 -10.45 -22.27 7.06
CA PHE A 245 -10.05 -21.85 8.41
C PHE A 245 -10.17 -22.98 9.46
N HIS A 246 -11.02 -23.98 9.19
CA HIS A 246 -11.22 -25.15 10.07
C HIS A 246 -10.30 -26.32 9.71
N ASN A 247 -9.87 -26.44 8.45
CA ASN A 247 -9.14 -27.61 7.95
C ASN A 247 -7.61 -27.47 8.00
N VAL A 248 -7.06 -26.25 8.10
CA VAL A 248 -5.59 -26.01 8.08
C VAL A 248 -4.87 -26.35 9.40
N ASN A 249 -5.60 -26.90 10.38
CA ASN A 249 -5.09 -27.26 11.71
C ASN A 249 -4.42 -26.10 12.46
N MET A 250 -5.04 -24.90 12.42
CA MET A 250 -4.69 -23.77 13.27
C MET A 250 -5.96 -23.20 13.87
N SER A 251 -6.15 -23.38 15.18
CA SER A 251 -7.31 -22.83 15.89
C SER A 251 -7.23 -21.31 16.01
N TYR A 252 -8.38 -20.65 16.18
CA TYR A 252 -8.44 -19.22 16.51
C TYR A 252 -7.54 -18.85 17.70
N ASN A 253 -7.53 -19.68 18.74
CA ASN A 253 -6.69 -19.46 19.92
C ASN A 253 -5.19 -19.53 19.60
N ARG A 254 -4.77 -20.46 18.73
CA ARG A 254 -3.37 -20.54 18.30
C ARG A 254 -3.01 -19.35 17.40
N PHE A 255 -3.85 -19.03 16.42
CA PHE A 255 -3.65 -17.89 15.53
C PHE A 255 -3.52 -16.58 16.32
N THR A 256 -4.42 -16.32 17.27
CA THR A 256 -4.37 -15.11 18.11
C THR A 256 -3.17 -15.09 19.05
N SER A 257 -2.73 -16.25 19.56
CA SER A 257 -1.51 -16.34 20.37
C SER A 257 -0.27 -15.99 19.53
N ILE A 258 -0.17 -16.55 18.31
CA ILE A 258 0.92 -16.21 17.37
C ILE A 258 0.85 -14.72 17.04
N LEU A 259 -0.33 -14.20 16.66
CA LEU A 259 -0.52 -12.78 16.36
C LEU A 259 -0.09 -11.89 17.52
N ARG A 260 -0.45 -12.25 18.76
CA ARG A 260 -0.04 -11.50 19.96
C ARG A 260 1.48 -11.45 20.06
N CYS A 261 2.14 -12.58 19.88
CA CYS A 261 3.59 -12.69 20.02
C CYS A 261 4.39 -12.33 18.75
N TRP A 262 3.72 -12.05 17.63
CA TRP A 262 4.38 -11.83 16.35
C TRP A 262 5.32 -10.62 16.41
N HIS A 263 6.62 -10.89 16.35
CA HIS A 263 7.67 -9.93 16.67
C HIS A 263 8.90 -10.12 15.77
N PHE A 264 9.78 -9.12 15.72
CA PHE A 264 10.89 -9.05 14.75
C PHE A 264 12.21 -8.57 15.36
N VAL A 265 12.27 -8.38 16.67
CA VAL A 265 13.45 -7.93 17.42
C VAL A 265 13.49 -8.57 18.80
N ASP A 266 14.65 -8.57 19.42
CA ASP A 266 14.77 -8.86 20.84
C ASP A 266 14.48 -7.58 21.63
N ASN A 267 13.51 -7.61 22.56
CA ASN A 267 13.18 -6.43 23.38
C ASN A 267 14.20 -6.14 24.48
N GLU A 268 15.03 -7.12 24.83
CA GLU A 268 16.07 -6.98 25.86
C GLU A 268 17.40 -6.51 25.26
N ALA A 269 17.51 -6.51 23.93
CA ALA A 269 18.68 -5.97 23.25
C ALA A 269 18.82 -4.46 23.45
N SER A 270 20.07 -3.99 23.55
CA SER A 270 20.37 -2.57 23.58
C SER A 270 19.84 -1.88 22.32
N ARG A 271 19.16 -0.74 22.51
CA ARG A 271 18.51 0.01 21.43
C ARG A 271 19.09 1.41 21.33
N ASP A 272 19.24 1.89 20.10
CA ASP A 272 19.41 3.31 19.86
C ASP A 272 18.07 4.03 20.13
N PRO A 273 18.00 4.95 21.10
CA PRO A 273 16.79 5.72 21.38
C PRO A 273 16.29 6.54 20.19
N GLN A 274 17.16 6.84 19.22
CA GLN A 274 16.80 7.61 18.02
C GLN A 274 16.17 6.75 16.91
N GLU A 275 16.35 5.43 16.93
CA GLU A 275 15.82 4.52 15.91
C GLU A 275 14.33 4.21 16.16
N ARG A 276 13.46 5.04 15.58
CA ARG A 276 12.00 4.93 15.77
C ARG A 276 11.37 3.69 15.12
N LEU A 277 12.04 3.06 14.16
CA LEU A 277 11.56 1.85 13.46
C LEU A 277 12.13 0.56 14.04
N TYR A 278 12.83 0.60 15.17
CA TYR A 278 13.53 -0.56 15.73
C TYR A 278 12.70 -1.84 15.73
N LYS A 279 11.41 -1.80 16.10
CA LYS A 279 10.50 -2.97 16.17
C LYS A 279 10.30 -3.71 14.85
N ILE A 280 10.59 -3.09 13.70
CA ILE A 280 10.31 -3.63 12.37
C ILE A 280 11.52 -3.58 11.43
N LYS A 281 12.54 -2.80 11.79
CA LYS A 281 13.69 -2.53 10.93
C LYS A 281 14.37 -3.80 10.39
N PRO A 282 14.66 -4.84 11.19
CA PRO A 282 15.28 -6.05 10.65
C PRO A 282 14.44 -6.73 9.56
N LEU A 283 13.11 -6.77 9.75
CA LEU A 283 12.20 -7.33 8.74
C LEU A 283 12.19 -6.49 7.46
N LEU A 284 12.11 -5.16 7.60
CA LEU A 284 12.12 -4.24 6.46
C LEU A 284 13.40 -4.37 5.65
N ASP A 285 14.55 -4.35 6.32
CA ASP A 285 15.86 -4.42 5.67
C ASP A 285 15.97 -5.71 4.85
N LEU A 286 15.60 -6.87 5.41
CA LEU A 286 15.60 -8.15 4.68
C LEU A 286 14.66 -8.13 3.47
N VAL A 287 13.38 -7.79 3.67
CA VAL A 287 12.37 -7.88 2.61
C VAL A 287 12.64 -6.88 1.48
N ILE A 288 13.04 -5.66 1.80
CA ILE A 288 13.35 -4.63 0.81
C ILE A 288 14.63 -4.99 0.05
N ASN A 289 15.66 -5.51 0.72
CA ASN A 289 16.86 -5.98 0.04
C ASN A 289 16.55 -7.15 -0.91
N ASN A 290 15.64 -8.05 -0.53
CA ASN A 290 15.16 -9.09 -1.43
C ASN A 290 14.50 -8.49 -2.67
N TRP A 291 13.59 -7.50 -2.54
CA TRP A 291 13.01 -6.82 -3.70
C TRP A 291 14.07 -6.20 -4.62
N LYS A 292 15.06 -5.51 -4.04
CA LYS A 292 16.15 -4.89 -4.79
C LYS A 292 17.00 -5.92 -5.54
N SER A 293 17.23 -7.08 -4.92
CA SER A 293 18.05 -8.15 -5.51
C SER A 293 17.38 -8.83 -6.70
N LEU A 294 16.04 -8.96 -6.70
CA LEU A 294 15.31 -9.70 -7.74
C LEU A 294 15.19 -8.96 -9.07
N HIS A 295 15.34 -7.64 -9.06
CA HIS A 295 15.09 -6.81 -10.24
C HIS A 295 16.01 -5.60 -10.25
N THR A 296 16.84 -5.52 -11.29
CA THR A 296 17.54 -4.28 -11.66
C THR A 296 16.59 -3.42 -12.49
N PRO A 297 16.10 -2.27 -11.96
CA PRO A 297 15.17 -1.41 -12.67
C PRO A 297 15.75 -0.90 -13.98
N GLY A 298 14.85 -0.67 -14.93
CA GLY A 298 15.18 -0.14 -16.25
C GLY A 298 15.57 1.33 -16.24
N GLU A 299 15.38 1.95 -17.39
CA GLU A 299 15.85 3.30 -17.67
C GLU A 299 15.14 4.39 -16.86
N CYS A 300 13.88 4.19 -16.47
CA CYS A 300 13.16 5.16 -15.65
C CYS A 300 12.70 4.56 -14.33
N VAL A 301 12.74 5.40 -13.30
CA VAL A 301 12.20 5.10 -11.97
C VAL A 301 11.35 6.28 -11.50
N VAL A 302 10.33 5.96 -10.70
CA VAL A 302 9.33 6.92 -10.25
C VAL A 302 9.33 6.97 -8.73
N ILE A 303 9.31 8.17 -8.17
CA ILE A 303 9.27 8.40 -6.71
C ILE A 303 8.04 9.23 -6.35
N ASP A 304 7.34 8.78 -5.32
CA ASP A 304 6.22 9.50 -4.71
C ASP A 304 5.95 8.94 -3.29
N GLU A 305 4.98 9.52 -2.58
CA GLU A 305 4.51 9.04 -1.30
C GLU A 305 3.17 8.28 -1.33
N SER A 306 3.14 7.19 -0.58
CA SER A 306 1.93 6.43 -0.22
C SER A 306 1.55 6.69 1.23
N MET A 307 0.27 6.48 1.55
CA MET A 307 -0.27 6.65 2.91
C MET A 307 -0.86 5.33 3.40
N MET A 308 -0.28 4.75 4.46
CA MET A 308 -0.86 3.59 5.12
C MET A 308 -1.78 4.06 6.26
N PRO A 309 -3.10 3.78 6.21
CA PRO A 309 -4.04 4.30 7.20
C PRO A 309 -3.71 3.80 8.60
N PHE A 310 -3.51 4.71 9.55
CA PHE A 310 -3.22 4.37 10.95
C PHE A 310 -3.64 5.50 11.87
N ARG A 311 -4.41 5.17 12.91
CA ARG A 311 -4.93 6.14 13.89
C ARG A 311 -4.39 5.95 15.30
N GLY A 312 -3.63 4.88 15.56
CA GLY A 312 -3.02 4.66 16.87
C GLY A 312 -2.02 5.75 17.27
N ARG A 313 -1.65 5.76 18.56
CA ARG A 313 -0.69 6.73 19.11
C ARG A 313 0.72 6.34 18.69
N ILE A 314 1.32 7.13 17.82
CA ILE A 314 2.71 7.00 17.38
C ILE A 314 3.23 8.37 16.94
N SER A 315 4.46 8.70 17.31
CA SER A 315 5.04 10.04 17.17
C SER A 315 5.18 10.51 15.71
N PHE A 316 5.30 9.58 14.76
CA PHE A 316 5.52 9.89 13.34
C PHE A 316 4.28 9.69 12.46
N ARG A 317 3.09 9.58 13.04
CA ARG A 317 1.82 9.61 12.30
C ARG A 317 1.68 10.93 11.54
N GLN A 318 1.35 10.87 10.26
CA GLN A 318 1.19 12.03 9.39
C GLN A 318 -0.28 12.33 9.12
N TYR A 319 -0.58 13.62 8.96
CA TYR A 319 -1.83 14.11 8.41
C TYR A 319 -1.58 14.65 6.99
N ASN A 320 -2.29 14.12 5.99
CA ASN A 320 -2.27 14.60 4.62
C ASN A 320 -3.70 14.78 4.10
N PRO A 321 -4.22 16.02 4.02
CA PRO A 321 -5.61 16.27 3.63
C PRO A 321 -5.91 15.89 2.17
N SER A 322 -4.88 15.74 1.33
CA SER A 322 -5.01 15.42 -0.09
C SER A 322 -5.15 13.92 -0.37
N LYS A 323 -4.94 13.05 0.62
CA LYS A 323 -5.10 11.59 0.49
C LYS A 323 -6.47 11.16 1.02
N ALA A 324 -7.06 10.12 0.42
CA ALA A 324 -8.37 9.59 0.84
C ALA A 324 -8.40 9.23 2.33
N HIS A 325 -7.35 8.55 2.80
CA HIS A 325 -7.08 8.36 4.22
C HIS A 325 -6.14 9.45 4.71
N LYS A 326 -6.70 10.45 5.40
CA LYS A 326 -5.94 11.64 5.81
C LYS A 326 -4.90 11.37 6.90
N TYR A 327 -5.12 10.36 7.75
CA TYR A 327 -4.21 10.01 8.84
C TYR A 327 -3.55 8.66 8.61
N GLY A 328 -2.23 8.61 8.72
CA GLY A 328 -1.51 7.36 8.54
C GLY A 328 0.00 7.46 8.66
N LEU A 329 0.67 6.39 8.28
CA LEU A 329 2.11 6.36 8.13
C LEU A 329 2.44 6.74 6.69
N LYS A 330 3.22 7.81 6.52
CA LYS A 330 3.72 8.24 5.22
C LYS A 330 4.89 7.35 4.82
N ILE A 331 4.83 6.83 3.61
CA ILE A 331 5.85 5.93 3.04
C ILE A 331 6.33 6.56 1.74
N TYR A 332 7.63 6.75 1.61
CA TYR A 332 8.25 7.07 0.33
C TYR A 332 8.51 5.77 -0.44
N LYS A 333 8.07 5.71 -1.70
CA LYS A 333 8.29 4.55 -2.56
C LYS A 333 9.09 4.97 -3.79
N LEU A 334 10.00 4.09 -4.19
CA LEU A 334 10.59 4.10 -5.54
C LEU A 334 10.04 2.90 -6.30
N CYS A 335 9.36 3.17 -7.42
CA CYS A 335 8.76 2.14 -8.26
C CYS A 335 9.32 2.18 -9.69
N THR A 336 9.22 1.05 -10.38
CA THR A 336 9.34 1.02 -11.85
C THR A 336 8.05 1.55 -12.50
N GLU A 337 8.08 1.81 -13.81
CA GLU A 337 6.92 2.27 -14.58
C GLU A 337 5.74 1.27 -14.52
N GLU A 338 6.03 -0.02 -14.35
CA GLU A 338 5.04 -1.09 -14.22
C GLU A 338 4.51 -1.27 -12.80
N GLY A 339 5.00 -0.46 -11.85
CA GLY A 339 4.56 -0.47 -10.46
C GLY A 339 5.27 -1.48 -9.56
N PHE A 340 6.42 -2.03 -9.97
CA PHE A 340 7.25 -2.85 -9.08
C PHE A 340 7.89 -1.94 -8.03
N ILE A 341 7.64 -2.22 -6.75
CA ILE A 341 8.19 -1.46 -5.62
C ILE A 341 9.63 -1.92 -5.40
N TRP A 342 10.60 -1.07 -5.74
CA TRP A 342 12.02 -1.39 -5.61
C TRP A 342 12.60 -0.88 -4.28
N ASN A 343 12.14 0.27 -3.78
CA ASN A 343 12.53 0.77 -2.46
C ASN A 343 11.32 1.32 -1.70
N TYR A 344 11.38 1.25 -0.37
CA TYR A 344 10.29 1.57 0.54
C TYR A 344 10.87 2.15 1.82
N VAL A 345 10.61 3.42 2.11
CA VAL A 345 11.15 4.11 3.29
C VAL A 345 10.01 4.76 4.05
N ILE A 346 9.90 4.46 5.34
CA ILE A 346 8.87 5.05 6.20
C ILE A 346 9.37 6.40 6.72
N TYR A 347 8.56 7.43 6.60
CA TYR A 347 8.86 8.73 7.18
C TYR A 347 8.66 8.68 8.70
N ILE A 348 9.73 9.00 9.45
CA ILE A 348 9.76 8.91 10.92
C ILE A 348 9.70 10.28 11.63
N GLY A 349 9.30 11.33 10.92
CA GLY A 349 9.23 12.70 11.46
C GLY A 349 10.43 13.59 11.09
N SER A 350 11.45 13.02 10.45
CA SER A 350 12.56 13.74 9.83
C SER A 350 12.94 13.08 8.50
N ASP A 351 13.38 13.92 7.56
CA ASP A 351 13.94 13.48 6.29
C ASP A 351 15.48 13.48 6.38
N PRO A 352 16.17 12.68 5.55
CA PRO A 352 17.64 12.69 5.47
C PRO A 352 18.17 14.07 5.07
N GLU A 353 19.42 14.34 5.43
CA GLU A 353 20.13 15.56 5.07
C GLU A 353 21.42 15.18 4.32
N ILE A 354 21.45 15.49 3.03
CA ILE A 354 22.63 15.36 2.18
C ILE A 354 23.12 16.78 1.87
N ALA A 355 24.43 17.00 1.96
CA ALA A 355 25.04 18.30 1.69
C ALA A 355 24.59 18.84 0.31
N ASP A 356 24.34 20.15 0.26
CA ASP A 356 23.92 20.89 -0.94
C ASP A 356 22.54 20.50 -1.52
N LEU A 357 21.74 19.70 -0.80
CA LEU A 357 20.37 19.35 -1.17
C LEU A 357 19.34 19.84 -0.15
N ASP A 358 18.13 20.12 -0.62
CA ASP A 358 16.98 20.27 0.27
C ASP A 358 16.52 18.89 0.78
N LYS A 359 15.77 18.87 1.88
CA LYS A 359 15.24 17.62 2.48
C LYS A 359 14.52 16.72 1.46
N PRO A 360 13.62 17.23 0.60
CA PRO A 360 12.99 16.40 -0.43
C PRO A 360 13.98 15.85 -1.47
N GLY A 361 14.99 16.62 -1.87
CA GLY A 361 16.05 16.15 -2.75
C GLY A 361 16.91 15.05 -2.11
N SER A 362 17.17 15.17 -0.80
CA SER A 362 17.90 14.15 -0.03
C SER A 362 17.12 12.82 0.03
N VAL A 363 15.79 12.88 0.19
CA VAL A 363 14.91 11.68 0.12
C VAL A 363 15.03 11.00 -1.24
N VAL A 364 15.02 11.76 -2.34
CA VAL A 364 15.17 11.20 -3.70
C VAL A 364 16.48 10.44 -3.83
N VAL A 365 17.59 11.05 -3.39
CA VAL A 365 18.91 10.43 -3.48
C VAL A 365 19.02 9.18 -2.61
N GLN A 366 18.46 9.21 -1.38
CA GLN A 366 18.41 8.02 -0.52
C GLN A 366 17.61 6.88 -1.16
N LEU A 367 16.47 7.17 -1.78
CA LEU A 367 15.65 6.16 -2.44
C LEU A 367 16.34 5.55 -3.66
N CYS A 368 17.09 6.37 -4.40
CA CYS A 368 17.85 5.98 -5.59
C CYS A 368 19.23 5.37 -5.28
N ASP A 369 19.59 5.16 -4.02
CA ASP A 369 20.88 4.57 -3.68
C ASP A 369 21.08 3.21 -4.39
N GLY A 370 22.23 3.03 -5.04
CA GLY A 370 22.50 1.88 -5.92
C GLY A 370 21.93 1.96 -7.35
N LEU A 371 21.13 2.97 -7.72
CA LEU A 371 20.56 3.15 -9.07
C LEU A 371 21.11 4.36 -9.85
N LEU A 372 21.92 5.20 -9.22
CA LEU A 372 22.55 6.35 -9.85
C LEU A 372 23.67 5.92 -10.83
N ASP A 373 24.24 6.89 -11.55
CA ASP A 373 25.44 6.74 -12.39
C ASP A 373 25.28 5.89 -13.67
N ALA A 374 24.05 5.51 -14.02
CA ALA A 374 23.74 4.58 -15.10
C ALA A 374 22.95 5.19 -16.28
N GLY A 375 22.77 6.51 -16.34
CA GLY A 375 21.98 7.18 -17.39
C GLY A 375 20.46 7.03 -17.23
N ARG A 376 19.99 6.69 -16.02
CA ARG A 376 18.55 6.59 -15.71
C ARG A 376 17.88 7.96 -15.68
N VAL A 377 16.55 7.97 -15.82
CA VAL A 377 15.69 9.12 -15.56
C VAL A 377 14.91 8.90 -14.28
N VAL A 378 15.10 9.79 -13.31
CA VAL A 378 14.29 9.86 -12.10
C VAL A 378 13.08 10.75 -12.37
N VAL A 379 11.88 10.23 -12.08
CA VAL A 379 10.61 10.95 -12.24
C VAL A 379 9.97 11.17 -10.89
N CYS A 380 9.71 12.42 -10.52
CA CYS A 380 9.11 12.77 -9.23
C CYS A 380 8.04 13.85 -9.37
N ASP A 381 7.12 13.94 -8.41
CA ASP A 381 6.19 15.07 -8.32
C ASP A 381 6.85 16.34 -7.73
N ASN A 382 6.12 17.45 -7.78
CA ASN A 382 6.54 18.80 -7.44
C ASN A 382 7.11 19.00 -6.03
N PHE A 383 6.78 18.10 -5.09
CA PHE A 383 7.33 18.14 -3.74
C PHE A 383 8.83 17.84 -3.71
N TYR A 384 9.33 17.02 -4.63
CA TYR A 384 10.72 16.56 -4.63
C TYR A 384 11.64 17.42 -5.50
N ASN A 385 11.11 17.97 -6.59
CA ASN A 385 11.93 18.60 -7.61
C ASN A 385 12.48 19.98 -7.22
N SER A 386 13.78 20.18 -7.42
CA SER A 386 14.50 21.43 -7.23
C SER A 386 15.66 21.56 -8.24
N VAL A 387 16.15 22.79 -8.47
CA VAL A 387 17.34 23.01 -9.33
C VAL A 387 18.59 22.39 -8.72
N GLY A 388 18.70 22.39 -7.38
CA GLY A 388 19.78 21.73 -6.65
C GLY A 388 19.80 20.22 -6.91
N LEU A 389 18.66 19.55 -6.76
CA LEU A 389 18.51 18.12 -7.07
C LEU A 389 18.88 17.80 -8.52
N ALA A 390 18.42 18.61 -9.49
CA ALA A 390 18.74 18.41 -10.90
C ALA A 390 20.25 18.47 -11.16
N LYS A 391 20.95 19.42 -10.55
CA LYS A 391 22.42 19.53 -10.66
C LYS A 391 23.14 18.34 -10.02
N TYR A 392 22.70 17.93 -8.83
CA TYR A 392 23.28 16.79 -8.12
C TYR A 392 23.15 15.49 -8.95
N LEU A 393 21.96 15.20 -9.47
CA LEU A 393 21.74 14.01 -10.30
C LEU A 393 22.54 14.04 -11.60
N LEU A 394 22.69 15.21 -12.23
CA LEU A 394 23.52 15.39 -13.41
C LEU A 394 25.01 15.08 -13.15
N GLN A 395 25.53 15.41 -11.97
CA GLN A 395 26.89 15.02 -11.55
C GLN A 395 27.02 13.51 -11.38
N ARG A 396 25.92 12.85 -11.00
CA ARG A 396 25.77 11.39 -10.84
C ARG A 396 25.22 10.70 -12.08
N LYS A 397 25.50 11.25 -13.28
CA LYS A 397 25.08 10.74 -14.61
C LYS A 397 23.63 10.23 -14.65
N THR A 398 22.72 10.93 -13.96
CA THR A 398 21.31 10.57 -13.80
C THR A 398 20.46 11.77 -14.19
N ASP A 399 19.48 11.54 -15.05
CA ASP A 399 18.55 12.56 -15.52
C ASP A 399 17.36 12.72 -14.56
N LEU A 400 16.72 13.88 -14.59
CA LEU A 400 15.53 14.22 -13.82
C LEU A 400 14.42 14.71 -14.75
N CYS A 401 13.18 14.33 -14.47
CA CYS A 401 12.01 14.92 -15.09
C CYS A 401 10.82 14.97 -14.12
N GLY A 402 10.21 16.13 -13.95
CA GLY A 402 9.00 16.23 -13.14
C GLY A 402 8.41 17.62 -13.03
N THR A 403 7.23 17.71 -12.43
CA THR A 403 6.60 18.99 -12.12
C THR A 403 7.42 19.73 -11.06
N ILE A 404 7.38 21.06 -11.03
CA ILE A 404 8.12 21.84 -10.04
C ILE A 404 7.27 22.99 -9.51
N ARG A 405 7.38 23.28 -8.20
CA ARG A 405 6.71 24.45 -7.61
C ARG A 405 7.46 25.72 -8.02
N VAL A 406 6.72 26.73 -8.51
CA VAL A 406 7.31 27.99 -9.00
C VAL A 406 7.98 28.84 -7.91
N ASN A 407 7.70 28.57 -6.63
CA ASN A 407 8.35 29.24 -5.51
C ASN A 407 9.70 28.63 -5.11
N ARG A 408 10.17 27.56 -5.78
CA ARG A 408 11.49 26.97 -5.52
C ARG A 408 12.62 27.99 -5.75
N VAL A 409 13.69 27.85 -4.97
CA VAL A 409 14.93 28.63 -5.14
C VAL A 409 15.55 28.36 -6.52
N ASP A 410 16.31 29.33 -7.02
CA ASP A 410 17.08 29.25 -8.27
C ASP A 410 16.31 29.01 -9.58
N LEU A 411 14.97 29.10 -9.57
CA LEU A 411 14.22 29.13 -10.83
C LEU A 411 14.38 30.49 -11.54
N PRO A 412 14.44 30.51 -12.89
CA PRO A 412 14.47 31.72 -13.68
C PRO A 412 13.26 32.62 -13.41
N TRP A 413 13.47 33.93 -13.40
CA TRP A 413 12.44 34.92 -13.13
C TRP A 413 11.30 34.87 -14.16
N ALA A 414 11.62 34.59 -15.42
CA ALA A 414 10.60 34.38 -16.46
C ALA A 414 9.62 33.24 -16.15
N ILE A 415 10.02 32.26 -15.32
CA ILE A 415 9.15 31.16 -14.88
C ILE A 415 8.36 31.55 -13.62
N LYS A 416 9.02 32.23 -12.67
CA LYS A 416 8.41 32.61 -11.38
C LYS A 416 7.32 33.66 -11.52
N ILE A 417 7.53 34.64 -12.39
CA ILE A 417 6.71 35.85 -12.43
C ILE A 417 5.44 35.62 -13.25
N LYS A 418 4.29 36.03 -12.68
CA LYS A 418 2.99 35.90 -13.35
C LYS A 418 2.87 36.70 -14.66
N LYS A 419 3.40 37.94 -14.72
CA LYS A 419 3.38 38.76 -15.96
C LYS A 419 4.21 38.16 -17.11
N MET A 420 5.14 37.27 -16.81
CA MET A 420 5.94 36.53 -17.81
C MET A 420 5.26 35.21 -18.21
N GLY A 421 4.10 34.90 -17.62
CA GLY A 421 3.43 33.63 -17.83
C GLY A 421 2.87 33.48 -19.25
N PRO A 422 2.88 32.26 -19.81
CA PRO A 422 2.31 31.98 -21.13
C PRO A 422 0.79 32.17 -21.18
N LYS A 423 0.24 32.40 -22.37
CA LYS A 423 -1.19 32.23 -22.63
C LYS A 423 -1.54 30.75 -22.77
N LYS A 424 -2.84 30.43 -22.77
CA LYS A 424 -3.31 29.05 -22.93
C LYS A 424 -2.76 28.42 -24.22
N GLY A 425 -2.12 27.26 -24.08
CA GLY A 425 -1.45 26.53 -25.16
C GLY A 425 0.00 26.92 -25.40
N GLU A 426 0.45 28.06 -24.88
CA GLU A 426 1.83 28.55 -25.03
C GLU A 426 2.76 28.00 -23.95
N LEU A 427 4.06 28.04 -24.24
CA LEU A 427 5.15 27.59 -23.38
C LEU A 427 6.19 28.71 -23.24
N VAL A 428 6.63 28.95 -22.01
CA VAL A 428 7.84 29.73 -21.70
C VAL A 428 8.88 28.77 -21.14
N ALA A 429 10.10 28.79 -21.66
CA ALA A 429 11.17 27.92 -21.23
C ALA A 429 12.48 28.68 -21.04
N ARG A 430 13.32 28.19 -20.12
CA ARG A 430 14.65 28.71 -19.85
C ARG A 430 15.59 27.53 -19.62
N GLN A 431 16.80 27.60 -20.16
CA GLN A 431 17.80 26.54 -20.03
C GLN A 431 19.12 27.08 -19.48
N LYS A 432 19.67 26.39 -18.48
CA LYS A 432 21.02 26.65 -17.95
C LYS A 432 21.81 25.34 -17.95
N GLY A 433 22.80 25.24 -18.82
CA GLY A 433 23.47 23.96 -19.08
C GLY A 433 22.47 22.90 -19.53
N LYS A 434 22.47 21.72 -18.89
CA LYS A 434 21.48 20.66 -19.15
C LYS A 434 20.14 20.83 -18.42
N VAL A 435 19.97 21.82 -17.55
CA VAL A 435 18.72 22.00 -16.79
C VAL A 435 17.77 22.90 -17.58
N THR A 436 16.65 22.36 -18.01
CA THR A 436 15.55 23.11 -18.66
C THR A 436 14.39 23.25 -17.69
N VAL A 437 13.93 24.48 -17.47
CA VAL A 437 12.70 24.77 -16.71
C VAL A 437 11.67 25.35 -17.68
N MET A 438 10.47 24.80 -17.63
CA MET A 438 9.36 25.09 -18.54
C MET A 438 8.14 25.51 -17.73
N LYS A 439 7.37 26.44 -18.27
CA LYS A 439 6.05 26.82 -17.79
C LYS A 439 5.10 26.82 -18.97
N TRP A 440 4.12 25.92 -18.94
CA TRP A 440 3.10 25.76 -19.97
C TRP A 440 1.72 26.01 -19.37
N ARG A 441 0.80 26.62 -20.12
CA ARG A 441 -0.55 26.90 -19.62
C ARG A 441 -1.61 26.07 -20.32
N ASP A 442 -2.23 25.17 -19.56
CA ASP A 442 -3.47 24.50 -19.94
C ASP A 442 -4.67 25.35 -19.46
N LYS A 443 -5.59 24.77 -18.67
CA LYS A 443 -6.52 25.51 -17.80
C LYS A 443 -5.78 26.31 -16.72
N ARG A 444 -4.64 25.79 -16.26
CA ARG A 444 -3.76 26.40 -15.25
C ARG A 444 -2.30 26.29 -15.70
N ASP A 445 -1.45 27.09 -15.08
CA ASP A 445 -0.01 27.02 -15.28
C ASP A 445 0.53 25.69 -14.73
N VAL A 446 1.35 25.02 -15.52
CA VAL A 446 2.09 23.81 -15.16
C VAL A 446 3.57 24.11 -15.37
N ALA A 447 4.34 24.09 -14.28
CA ALA A 447 5.78 24.23 -14.33
C ALA A 447 6.45 22.85 -14.25
N VAL A 448 7.47 22.63 -15.08
CA VAL A 448 8.22 21.37 -15.20
C VAL A 448 9.70 21.67 -15.22
N ILE A 449 10.49 20.83 -14.56
CA ILE A 449 11.95 20.80 -14.67
C ILE A 449 12.36 19.49 -15.36
N SER A 450 13.29 19.56 -16.30
CA SER A 450 13.86 18.37 -16.92
C SER A 450 15.32 18.58 -17.29
N THR A 451 16.09 17.49 -17.24
CA THR A 451 17.47 17.44 -17.74
C THR A 451 17.63 16.64 -19.04
N CYS A 452 16.54 16.01 -19.50
CA CYS A 452 16.50 15.14 -20.66
C CYS A 452 15.49 15.58 -21.73
N HIS A 453 14.73 16.65 -21.50
CA HIS A 453 13.77 17.22 -22.45
C HIS A 453 14.04 18.70 -22.70
N ASP A 454 13.94 19.08 -23.97
CA ASP A 454 13.92 20.47 -24.41
C ASP A 454 12.49 21.05 -24.37
N ALA A 455 12.32 22.25 -24.91
CA ALA A 455 11.03 22.94 -25.00
C ALA A 455 10.14 22.44 -26.17
N SER A 456 10.43 21.27 -26.75
CA SER A 456 9.62 20.73 -27.84
C SER A 456 8.21 20.33 -27.37
N MET A 457 7.25 20.58 -28.25
CA MET A 457 5.83 20.32 -28.03
C MET A 457 5.37 19.14 -28.89
N GLN A 458 4.39 18.39 -28.42
CA GLN A 458 3.80 17.25 -29.11
C GLN A 458 2.31 17.13 -28.79
N MET A 459 1.52 16.66 -29.77
CA MET A 459 0.10 16.40 -29.56
C MET A 459 -0.10 15.22 -28.60
N SER A 460 -0.96 15.38 -27.59
CA SER A 460 -1.33 14.29 -26.69
C SER A 460 -2.17 13.24 -27.41
N SER A 461 -2.03 11.97 -27.03
CA SER A 461 -2.95 10.90 -27.43
C SER A 461 -4.30 11.02 -26.72
N GLY A 462 -5.42 10.84 -27.42
CA GLY A 462 -6.76 10.83 -26.82
C GLY A 462 -7.84 11.35 -27.77
N TYR A 463 -9.10 11.35 -27.30
CA TYR A 463 -10.26 11.81 -28.09
C TYR A 463 -10.18 13.29 -28.49
N ARG A 464 -9.53 14.12 -27.66
CA ARG A 464 -9.26 15.54 -27.95
C ARG A 464 -7.78 15.84 -27.74
N PRO A 465 -6.94 15.62 -28.77
CA PRO A 465 -5.51 15.91 -28.71
C PRO A 465 -5.27 17.40 -28.42
N ILE A 466 -4.39 17.68 -27.45
CA ILE A 466 -3.93 19.04 -27.11
C ILE A 466 -2.41 19.06 -27.27
N LEU A 467 -1.87 20.17 -27.78
CA LEU A 467 -0.43 20.38 -27.88
C LEU A 467 0.17 20.60 -26.47
N LYS A 468 1.08 19.72 -26.05
CA LYS A 468 1.71 19.74 -24.72
C LYS A 468 3.23 19.63 -24.83
N PRO A 469 4.01 20.14 -23.85
CA PRO A 469 5.45 19.89 -23.81
C PRO A 469 5.73 18.39 -23.74
N LYS A 470 6.75 17.90 -24.47
CA LYS A 470 7.13 16.48 -24.42
C LYS A 470 7.46 16.03 -22.99
N ALA A 471 8.11 16.88 -22.21
CA ALA A 471 8.39 16.62 -20.79
C ALA A 471 7.12 16.37 -19.96
N VAL A 472 6.02 17.08 -20.25
CA VAL A 472 4.72 16.88 -19.58
C VAL A 472 4.11 15.54 -19.98
N LEU A 473 4.20 15.16 -21.27
CA LEU A 473 3.72 13.86 -21.74
C LEU A 473 4.51 12.72 -21.12
N PHE A 474 5.85 12.83 -21.12
CA PHE A 474 6.75 11.87 -20.51
C PHE A 474 6.48 11.70 -19.01
N TYR A 475 6.41 12.81 -18.26
CA TYR A 475 6.07 12.79 -16.84
C TYR A 475 4.74 12.07 -16.57
N ASN A 476 3.67 12.46 -17.28
CA ASN A 476 2.36 11.88 -17.08
C ASN A 476 2.29 10.40 -17.44
N ASP A 477 3.10 9.94 -18.39
CA ASP A 477 3.14 8.53 -18.74
C ASP A 477 3.87 7.71 -17.69
N ARG A 478 5.01 8.21 -17.20
CA ARG A 478 5.87 7.52 -16.24
C ARG A 478 5.29 7.50 -14.83
N LYS A 479 4.74 8.63 -14.34
CA LYS A 479 4.28 8.76 -12.93
C LYS A 479 3.25 7.71 -12.49
N LYS A 480 2.56 7.09 -13.44
CA LYS A 480 1.53 6.07 -13.22
C LYS A 480 2.04 4.83 -12.48
N GLY A 481 3.36 4.57 -12.48
CA GLY A 481 3.94 3.40 -11.80
C GLY A 481 3.62 3.37 -10.30
N ILE A 482 3.67 4.52 -9.62
CA ILE A 482 3.30 4.61 -8.19
C ILE A 482 1.80 4.33 -8.01
N ASP A 483 0.96 5.02 -8.79
CA ASP A 483 -0.50 4.86 -8.74
C ASP A 483 -0.91 3.38 -8.95
N LEU A 484 -0.22 2.69 -9.87
CA LEU A 484 -0.42 1.27 -10.15
C LEU A 484 0.04 0.40 -8.98
N SER A 485 1.21 0.65 -8.40
CA SER A 485 1.69 -0.05 -7.19
C SER A 485 0.67 0.03 -6.06
N ASP A 486 0.16 1.23 -5.78
CA ASP A 486 -0.80 1.47 -4.69
C ASP A 486 -2.15 0.80 -4.98
N GLN A 487 -2.60 0.87 -6.24
CA GLN A 487 -3.81 0.17 -6.67
C GLN A 487 -3.70 -1.34 -6.48
N LEU A 488 -2.63 -1.97 -7.02
CA LEU A 488 -2.44 -3.42 -6.96
C LEU A 488 -2.30 -3.92 -5.51
N SER A 489 -1.56 -3.18 -4.68
CA SER A 489 -1.36 -3.52 -3.26
C SER A 489 -2.64 -3.43 -2.43
N SER A 490 -3.65 -2.68 -2.89
CA SER A 490 -4.91 -2.46 -2.16
C SER A 490 -5.97 -3.55 -2.36
N TYR A 491 -5.91 -4.35 -3.44
CA TYR A 491 -7.02 -5.21 -3.85
C TYR A 491 -7.42 -6.27 -2.81
N TYR A 492 -6.44 -6.95 -2.22
CA TYR A 492 -6.67 -8.04 -1.25
C TYR A 492 -5.94 -7.77 0.07
N ASP A 493 -6.06 -6.53 0.55
CA ASP A 493 -5.43 -6.06 1.77
C ASP A 493 -6.00 -6.78 3.02
N PRO A 494 -5.18 -7.52 3.80
CA PRO A 494 -5.61 -8.21 5.01
C PRO A 494 -5.47 -7.36 6.29
N LYS A 495 -4.96 -6.13 6.21
CA LYS A 495 -4.72 -5.28 7.37
C LYS A 495 -6.02 -4.90 8.07
N ARG A 496 -6.01 -4.90 9.42
CA ARG A 496 -7.14 -4.55 10.30
C ARG A 496 -6.88 -3.25 11.08
N LYS A 497 -7.94 -2.65 11.67
CA LYS A 497 -7.87 -1.38 12.43
C LYS A 497 -7.00 -1.48 13.69
N THR A 498 -7.10 -2.58 14.43
CA THR A 498 -6.51 -2.76 15.77
C THR A 498 -5.05 -3.26 15.76
N LEU A 499 -4.44 -3.42 14.58
CA LEU A 499 -3.07 -3.93 14.51
C LEU A 499 -2.07 -2.92 15.04
N ALA A 500 -1.16 -3.36 15.91
CA ALA A 500 0.03 -2.59 16.27
C ALA A 500 0.75 -2.12 15.01
N TRP A 501 1.25 -0.88 15.01
CA TRP A 501 1.79 -0.20 13.83
C TRP A 501 2.82 -1.06 13.06
N TYR A 502 3.72 -1.73 13.78
CA TYR A 502 4.79 -2.54 13.19
C TYR A 502 4.25 -3.83 12.56
N LYS A 503 3.22 -4.46 13.16
CA LYS A 503 2.52 -5.62 12.57
C LYS A 503 1.76 -5.21 11.31
N LYS A 504 1.19 -4.01 11.31
CA LYS A 504 0.49 -3.47 10.14
C LYS A 504 1.45 -3.22 8.97
N ILE A 505 2.64 -2.69 9.25
CA ILE A 505 3.73 -2.55 8.27
C ILE A 505 4.22 -3.92 7.81
N ALA A 506 4.42 -4.87 8.71
CA ALA A 506 4.82 -6.23 8.38
C ALA A 506 3.84 -6.88 7.38
N LEU A 507 2.52 -6.79 7.61
CA LEU A 507 1.53 -7.29 6.67
C LEU A 507 1.58 -6.57 5.31
N ASP A 508 1.84 -5.26 5.30
CA ASP A 508 1.97 -4.51 4.06
C ASP A 508 3.15 -4.99 3.21
N VAL A 509 4.34 -5.08 3.82
CA VAL A 509 5.54 -5.49 3.09
C VAL A 509 5.50 -6.97 2.76
N LEU A 510 5.11 -7.85 3.68
CA LEU A 510 5.09 -9.30 3.45
C LEU A 510 3.98 -9.72 2.49
N ILE A 511 2.79 -9.09 2.53
CA ILE A 511 1.64 -9.54 1.73
C ILE A 511 1.35 -8.55 0.61
N CYS A 512 0.91 -7.33 0.91
CA CYS A 512 0.40 -6.40 -0.10
C CYS A 512 1.46 -6.06 -1.17
N ALA A 513 2.63 -5.59 -0.73
CA ALA A 513 3.72 -5.21 -1.61
C ALA A 513 4.41 -6.43 -2.23
N SER A 514 4.73 -7.46 -1.45
CA SER A 514 5.48 -8.62 -1.96
C SER A 514 4.66 -9.50 -2.92
N VAL A 515 3.35 -9.68 -2.71
CA VAL A 515 2.50 -10.38 -3.70
C VAL A 515 2.40 -9.56 -4.99
N THR A 516 2.28 -8.24 -4.88
CA THR A 516 2.29 -7.33 -6.04
C THR A 516 3.61 -7.45 -6.81
N ASN A 517 4.74 -7.34 -6.12
CA ASN A 517 6.06 -7.48 -6.71
C ASN A 517 6.26 -8.84 -7.37
N ALA A 518 5.92 -9.95 -6.70
CA ALA A 518 6.03 -11.29 -7.27
C ALA A 518 5.15 -11.46 -8.52
N THR A 519 3.95 -10.91 -8.52
CA THR A 519 3.04 -10.96 -9.68
C THR A 519 3.59 -10.17 -10.87
N LEU A 520 4.12 -8.97 -10.62
CA LEU A 520 4.72 -8.13 -11.67
C LEU A 520 5.97 -8.77 -12.26
N LEU A 521 6.80 -9.41 -11.43
CA LEU A 521 7.96 -10.19 -11.90
C LEU A 521 7.51 -11.39 -12.74
N TYR A 522 6.51 -12.15 -12.28
CA TYR A 522 5.95 -13.27 -13.04
C TYR A 522 5.47 -12.83 -14.43
N ASP A 523 4.69 -11.75 -14.50
CA ASP A 523 4.17 -11.20 -15.76
C ASP A 523 5.28 -10.70 -16.69
N LYS A 524 6.39 -10.22 -16.13
CA LYS A 524 7.55 -9.75 -16.91
C LYS A 524 8.35 -10.91 -17.49
N ILE A 525 8.42 -12.05 -16.79
CA ILE A 525 9.05 -13.29 -17.27
C ILE A 525 8.16 -13.99 -18.31
N HIS A 526 6.84 -13.91 -18.13
CA HIS A 526 5.85 -14.56 -19.00
C HIS A 526 5.05 -13.51 -19.78
N PRO A 527 5.67 -12.79 -20.73
CA PRO A 527 4.99 -11.75 -21.47
C PRO A 527 3.86 -12.36 -22.31
N THR A 528 2.62 -11.99 -22.01
CA THR A 528 1.47 -12.42 -22.80
C THR A 528 1.00 -11.32 -23.76
N ALA A 529 0.70 -11.68 -25.01
CA ALA A 529 0.18 -10.74 -26.01
C ALA A 529 -1.19 -10.14 -25.62
N ASN A 530 -1.97 -10.82 -24.79
CA ASN A 530 -3.27 -10.36 -24.32
C ASN A 530 -3.22 -9.90 -22.86
N ARG A 531 -3.68 -8.69 -22.54
CA ARG A 531 -3.75 -8.21 -21.16
C ARG A 531 -4.64 -9.07 -20.25
N LYS A 532 -5.62 -9.78 -20.81
CA LYS A 532 -6.51 -10.70 -20.06
C LYS A 532 -5.84 -12.01 -19.64
N SER A 533 -4.69 -12.37 -20.23
CA SER A 533 -3.93 -13.57 -19.87
C SER A 533 -2.82 -13.32 -18.86
N ARG A 534 -2.62 -12.05 -18.45
CA ARG A 534 -1.71 -11.71 -17.35
C ARG A 534 -2.23 -12.27 -16.03
N LYS A 535 -1.32 -12.62 -15.14
CA LYS A 535 -1.68 -13.14 -13.82
C LYS A 535 -2.23 -12.00 -12.98
N THR A 536 -3.44 -12.16 -12.49
CA THR A 536 -4.04 -11.19 -11.56
C THR A 536 -3.45 -11.36 -10.17
N ILE A 537 -3.48 -10.29 -9.35
CA ILE A 537 -3.09 -10.36 -7.93
C ILE A 537 -3.88 -11.45 -7.20
N LEU A 538 -5.16 -11.64 -7.53
CA LEU A 538 -5.98 -12.71 -6.95
C LEU A 538 -5.43 -14.10 -7.25
N GLN A 539 -5.13 -14.37 -8.51
CA GLN A 539 -4.61 -15.66 -8.95
C GLN A 539 -3.26 -15.95 -8.29
N ALA A 540 -2.37 -14.95 -8.25
CA ALA A 540 -1.09 -15.06 -7.57
C ALA A 540 -1.26 -15.37 -6.07
N GLN A 541 -2.11 -14.61 -5.38
CA GLN A 541 -2.38 -14.81 -3.95
C GLN A 541 -3.02 -16.17 -3.67
N GLN A 542 -3.94 -16.63 -4.53
CA GLN A 542 -4.55 -17.96 -4.41
C GLN A 542 -3.52 -19.09 -4.60
N GLU A 543 -2.57 -18.96 -5.51
CA GLU A 543 -1.48 -19.93 -5.68
C GLU A 543 -0.60 -20.00 -4.43
N ILE A 544 -0.21 -18.85 -3.87
CA ILE A 544 0.58 -18.78 -2.63
C ILE A 544 -0.21 -19.36 -1.44
N ILE A 545 -1.50 -19.02 -1.31
CA ILE A 545 -2.37 -19.56 -0.26
C ILE A 545 -2.44 -21.09 -0.33
N ARG A 546 -2.61 -21.66 -1.54
CA ARG A 546 -2.69 -23.12 -1.70
C ARG A 546 -1.40 -23.79 -1.25
N GLU A 547 -0.24 -23.23 -1.57
CA GLU A 547 1.04 -23.77 -1.10
C GLU A 547 1.18 -23.65 0.43
N PHE A 548 0.97 -22.46 0.98
CA PHE A 548 1.22 -22.19 2.41
C PHE A 548 0.25 -22.92 3.34
N LEU A 549 -0.99 -23.10 2.88
CA LEU A 549 -2.01 -23.84 3.61
C LEU A 549 -2.05 -25.32 3.25
N GLN A 550 -1.14 -25.78 2.37
CA GLN A 550 -1.05 -27.17 1.88
C GLN A 550 -2.41 -27.68 1.37
N LEU A 551 -3.09 -26.85 0.58
CA LEU A 551 -4.37 -27.18 -0.02
C LEU A 551 -4.09 -28.01 -1.26
N ASP A 552 -4.51 -29.27 -1.23
CA ASP A 552 -4.37 -30.16 -2.37
C ASP A 552 -4.97 -29.54 -3.64
N SER A 553 -4.15 -29.45 -4.71
CA SER A 553 -4.62 -29.11 -6.06
C SER A 553 -5.72 -30.09 -6.55
N SER A 554 -5.74 -31.28 -5.95
CA SER A 554 -6.67 -32.40 -6.15
C SER A 554 -7.99 -32.29 -5.36
N SER A 555 -8.25 -31.19 -4.65
CA SER A 555 -9.58 -30.92 -4.09
C SER A 555 -10.62 -30.48 -5.14
N HIS A 556 -10.22 -30.39 -6.42
CA HIS A 556 -11.14 -30.45 -7.56
C HIS A 556 -11.28 -31.84 -8.20
N THR A 557 -10.74 -32.90 -7.60
CA THR A 557 -10.91 -34.28 -8.11
C THR A 557 -11.00 -35.37 -7.04
N SER A 558 -11.38 -35.01 -5.81
CA SER A 558 -11.67 -35.97 -4.73
C SER A 558 -13.13 -35.89 -4.24
N ALA A 559 -14.06 -35.93 -5.20
CA ALA A 559 -15.39 -36.54 -4.99
C ALA A 559 -15.45 -37.95 -5.61
N ASN A 560 -14.30 -38.50 -6.05
CA ASN A 560 -14.16 -39.87 -6.51
C ASN A 560 -13.07 -40.57 -5.71
N THR A 561 -13.46 -41.69 -5.10
CA THR A 561 -12.61 -42.79 -4.60
C THR A 561 -11.90 -42.59 -3.25
N LEU A 562 -12.65 -42.86 -2.17
CA LEU A 562 -12.13 -43.62 -1.03
C LEU A 562 -12.79 -45.00 -1.06
N THR A 563 -12.04 -46.01 -1.51
CA THR A 563 -12.29 -47.43 -1.23
C THR A 563 -11.47 -47.81 0.00
N ASN A 564 -12.11 -48.33 1.05
CA ASN A 564 -11.78 -49.60 1.70
C ASN A 564 -12.68 -49.87 2.94
N SER A 565 -13.28 -51.07 2.93
CA SER A 565 -14.13 -51.71 3.98
C SER A 565 -13.40 -51.90 5.33
N PRO A 566 -14.08 -52.23 6.48
CA PRO A 566 -15.31 -53.05 6.60
C PRO A 566 -16.41 -52.58 7.61
N ARG A 567 -17.68 -52.85 7.22
CA ARG A 567 -18.93 -53.12 7.99
C ARG A 567 -19.32 -52.23 9.20
N PRO A 568 -20.61 -51.82 9.31
CA PRO A 568 -21.67 -52.79 9.59
C PRO A 568 -23.00 -52.61 8.80
N SER A 569 -23.81 -53.65 8.93
CA SER A 569 -25.12 -53.97 8.37
C SER A 569 -26.21 -52.89 8.42
N THR A 570 -26.93 -52.75 7.29
CA THR A 570 -28.38 -52.56 7.11
C THR A 570 -29.16 -51.84 8.24
N SER A 571 -29.80 -50.71 7.96
CA SER A 571 -31.19 -50.77 7.46
C SER A 571 -31.56 -49.63 6.48
N SER A 572 -31.82 -50.04 5.23
CA SER A 572 -32.52 -49.38 4.11
C SER A 572 -32.58 -47.84 4.05
N ILE A 573 -31.66 -47.22 3.31
CA ILE A 573 -31.70 -45.81 2.91
C ILE A 573 -32.36 -45.70 1.53
N THR A 574 -33.45 -44.95 1.46
CA THR A 574 -34.21 -44.63 0.25
C THR A 574 -33.40 -43.70 -0.68
N SER A 575 -33.23 -44.09 -1.94
CA SER A 575 -32.65 -43.24 -2.98
C SER A 575 -33.61 -42.09 -3.30
N GLN A 576 -33.30 -40.88 -2.85
CA GLN A 576 -34.11 -39.70 -3.18
C GLN A 576 -33.90 -39.35 -4.66
N HIS A 577 -34.93 -39.56 -5.48
CA HIS A 577 -34.89 -39.23 -6.89
C HIS A 577 -35.05 -37.70 -7.09
N PHE A 578 -34.38 -37.13 -8.10
CA PHE A 578 -34.54 -35.71 -8.46
C PHE A 578 -35.02 -35.51 -9.91
N LEU A 579 -35.96 -34.59 -10.15
CA LEU A 579 -36.44 -34.23 -11.50
C LEU A 579 -35.71 -33.00 -12.03
N THR A 580 -34.96 -33.14 -13.12
CA THR A 580 -34.18 -32.06 -13.76
C THR A 580 -34.67 -31.77 -15.18
N LYS A 581 -34.30 -30.61 -15.76
CA LYS A 581 -34.60 -30.26 -17.15
C LYS A 581 -33.59 -30.91 -18.11
N ILE A 582 -34.09 -31.41 -19.24
CA ILE A 582 -33.28 -31.99 -20.32
C ILE A 582 -32.50 -30.86 -21.00
N GLN A 583 -31.20 -31.07 -21.23
CA GLN A 583 -30.35 -30.10 -21.92
C GLN A 583 -30.85 -29.83 -23.35
N ARG A 584 -30.78 -28.56 -23.77
CA ARG A 584 -31.14 -28.14 -25.13
C ARG A 584 -30.05 -28.55 -26.12
N LYS A 585 -30.40 -28.73 -27.39
CA LYS A 585 -29.41 -28.91 -28.48
C LYS A 585 -28.68 -27.60 -28.77
N GLU A 586 -27.56 -27.68 -29.49
CA GLU A 586 -26.72 -26.55 -29.92
C GLU A 586 -27.50 -25.48 -30.72
N ASP A 587 -28.59 -25.85 -31.39
CA ASP A 587 -29.52 -24.93 -32.09
C ASP A 587 -30.60 -24.31 -31.17
N ASN A 588 -30.45 -24.44 -29.85
CA ASN A 588 -31.33 -23.91 -28.79
C ASN A 588 -32.79 -24.41 -28.83
N LYS A 589 -33.10 -25.46 -29.61
CA LYS A 589 -34.44 -26.09 -29.63
C LYS A 589 -34.67 -26.96 -28.39
N ILE A 590 -35.86 -26.84 -27.80
CA ILE A 590 -36.27 -27.60 -26.61
C ILE A 590 -36.55 -29.06 -27.02
N ILE A 591 -35.80 -30.00 -26.43
CA ILE A 591 -36.07 -31.44 -26.59
C ILE A 591 -37.21 -31.83 -25.66
N ARG A 592 -38.35 -32.25 -26.22
CA ARG A 592 -39.46 -32.81 -25.43
C ARG A 592 -39.58 -34.32 -25.67
N LYS A 593 -39.40 -35.11 -24.61
CA LYS A 593 -39.55 -36.58 -24.59
C LYS A 593 -40.93 -36.98 -24.05
N ARG A 594 -41.39 -38.20 -24.33
CA ARG A 594 -42.68 -38.71 -23.82
C ARG A 594 -42.58 -39.00 -22.32
N CYS A 595 -43.56 -38.54 -21.53
CA CYS A 595 -43.66 -38.88 -20.12
C CYS A 595 -43.91 -40.39 -19.96
N LYS A 596 -43.03 -41.09 -19.22
CA LYS A 596 -43.14 -42.53 -19.03
C LYS A 596 -44.37 -42.93 -18.20
N GLY A 597 -44.69 -42.17 -17.15
CA GLY A 597 -45.87 -42.45 -16.32
C GLY A 597 -47.17 -42.34 -17.12
N CYS A 598 -47.40 -41.19 -17.77
CA CYS A 598 -48.58 -41.00 -18.62
C CYS A 598 -48.68 -42.04 -19.75
N TYR A 599 -47.54 -42.49 -20.30
CA TYR A 599 -47.55 -43.56 -21.31
C TYR A 599 -48.00 -44.90 -20.71
N GLU A 600 -47.50 -45.25 -19.52
CA GLU A 600 -47.89 -46.47 -18.81
C GLU A 600 -49.37 -46.45 -18.44
N ASP A 601 -49.90 -45.30 -18.01
CA ASP A 601 -51.32 -45.15 -17.66
C ASP A 601 -52.22 -45.35 -18.89
N LEU A 602 -51.92 -44.68 -20.03
CA LEU A 602 -52.66 -44.89 -21.28
C LEU A 602 -52.63 -46.35 -21.75
N ARG A 603 -51.52 -47.05 -21.54
CA ARG A 603 -51.37 -48.47 -21.90
C ARG A 603 -52.15 -49.39 -20.97
N LYS A 604 -52.33 -49.03 -19.70
CA LYS A 604 -53.18 -49.76 -18.75
C LYS A 604 -54.67 -49.60 -19.09
N ASP A 605 -55.06 -48.45 -19.62
CA ASP A 605 -56.45 -48.17 -20.05
C ASP A 605 -56.83 -48.85 -21.39
N GLY A 606 -56.00 -49.77 -21.90
CA GLY A 606 -56.26 -50.53 -23.13
C GLY A 606 -55.91 -49.81 -24.42
N THR A 607 -55.36 -48.59 -24.37
CA THR A 607 -54.98 -47.82 -25.58
C THR A 607 -53.85 -48.53 -26.32
N SER A 608 -53.97 -48.67 -27.66
CA SER A 608 -52.91 -49.27 -28.48
C SER A 608 -51.60 -48.47 -28.37
N TRP A 609 -50.46 -49.14 -28.55
CA TRP A 609 -49.16 -48.50 -28.34
C TRP A 609 -48.91 -47.34 -29.31
N GLU A 610 -49.48 -47.41 -30.52
CA GLU A 610 -49.41 -46.39 -31.57
C GLU A 610 -50.19 -45.14 -31.18
N ILE A 611 -51.39 -45.31 -30.61
CA ILE A 611 -52.24 -44.20 -30.18
C ILE A 611 -51.66 -43.57 -28.90
N ALA A 612 -51.26 -44.39 -27.92
CA ALA A 612 -50.63 -43.92 -26.69
C ALA A 612 -49.35 -43.11 -26.96
N ALA A 613 -48.56 -43.54 -27.95
CA ALA A 613 -47.32 -42.85 -28.35
C ALA A 613 -47.55 -41.44 -28.92
N LYS A 614 -48.73 -41.19 -29.51
CA LYS A 614 -49.13 -39.89 -30.07
C LYS A 614 -49.82 -39.00 -29.03
N GLN A 615 -50.63 -39.58 -28.14
CA GLN A 615 -51.41 -38.84 -27.15
C GLN A 615 -50.64 -38.51 -25.87
N VAL A 616 -49.58 -39.26 -25.55
CA VAL A 616 -48.86 -39.06 -24.29
C VAL A 616 -48.24 -37.67 -24.19
N LYS A 617 -48.38 -37.07 -23.01
CA LYS A 617 -47.77 -35.78 -22.68
C LYS A 617 -46.26 -35.79 -22.93
N ARG A 618 -45.78 -34.81 -23.69
CA ARG A 618 -44.35 -34.59 -23.89
C ARG A 618 -43.81 -33.56 -22.90
N VAL A 619 -42.66 -33.87 -22.30
CA VAL A 619 -42.03 -33.11 -21.22
C VAL A 619 -40.56 -32.88 -21.54
N ASP A 620 -40.01 -31.79 -21.03
CA ASP A 620 -38.59 -31.42 -21.10
C ASP A 620 -37.87 -31.74 -19.78
N THR A 621 -38.41 -32.66 -18.97
CA THR A 621 -37.88 -33.05 -17.66
C THR A 621 -37.57 -34.54 -17.57
N GLU A 622 -36.52 -34.90 -16.85
CA GLU A 622 -36.01 -36.27 -16.67
C GLU A 622 -35.55 -36.51 -15.23
N CYS A 623 -35.83 -37.70 -14.69
CA CYS A 623 -35.31 -38.10 -13.39
C CYS A 623 -33.81 -38.38 -13.48
N LEU A 624 -33.02 -37.75 -12.61
CA LEU A 624 -31.57 -37.84 -12.60
C LEU A 624 -31.10 -39.30 -12.43
N ASP A 625 -31.77 -40.06 -11.58
CA ASP A 625 -31.35 -41.42 -11.21
C ASP A 625 -31.95 -42.47 -12.15
N CYS A 626 -33.22 -42.32 -12.54
CA CYS A 626 -33.87 -43.27 -13.44
C CYS A 626 -33.57 -43.07 -14.93
N LYS A 627 -33.03 -41.91 -15.31
CA LYS A 627 -32.83 -41.48 -16.71
C LYS A 627 -34.10 -41.64 -17.58
N LYS A 628 -35.26 -41.43 -16.97
CA LYS A 628 -36.59 -41.55 -17.58
C LYS A 628 -37.33 -40.23 -17.48
N SER A 629 -38.02 -39.85 -18.56
CA SER A 629 -38.74 -38.58 -18.64
C SER A 629 -40.10 -38.66 -17.95
N PHE A 630 -40.39 -37.69 -17.08
CA PHE A 630 -41.63 -37.64 -16.31
C PHE A 630 -42.18 -36.22 -16.28
N CYS A 631 -43.51 -36.09 -16.34
CA CYS A 631 -44.17 -34.89 -15.85
C CYS A 631 -44.13 -34.87 -14.32
N LEU A 632 -44.25 -33.68 -13.72
CA LEU A 632 -44.16 -33.54 -12.27
C LEU A 632 -45.15 -34.45 -11.50
N PRO A 633 -46.42 -34.61 -11.91
CA PRO A 633 -47.33 -35.56 -11.25
C PRO A 633 -46.85 -37.02 -11.30
N CYS A 634 -46.48 -37.52 -12.48
CA CYS A 634 -45.99 -38.89 -12.61
C CYS A 634 -44.65 -39.13 -11.91
N PHE A 635 -43.81 -38.09 -11.80
CA PHE A 635 -42.57 -38.16 -11.04
C PHE A 635 -42.88 -38.34 -9.55
N LYS A 636 -43.77 -37.50 -8.99
CA LYS A 636 -44.20 -37.61 -7.60
C LYS A 636 -44.81 -38.97 -7.32
N ASN A 637 -45.77 -39.43 -8.13
CA ASN A 637 -46.43 -40.72 -7.90
C ASN A 637 -45.50 -41.94 -7.98
N LYS A 638 -44.34 -41.82 -8.62
CA LYS A 638 -43.42 -42.94 -8.85
C LYS A 638 -42.20 -42.93 -7.94
N HIS A 639 -41.92 -41.79 -7.31
CA HIS A 639 -40.68 -41.57 -6.55
C HIS A 639 -40.89 -40.97 -5.15
N ASN A 640 -42.11 -40.51 -4.84
CA ASN A 640 -42.62 -40.24 -3.50
C ASN A 640 -43.77 -41.21 -3.21
#